data_AF-F0Y918-F1
#
_entry.id   AF-F0Y918-F1
#
_cell.length_a   1.000
_cell.length_b   1.000
_cell.length_c   1.000
_cell.angle_alpha   90.00
_cell.angle_beta   90.00
_cell.angle_gamma   90.00
#
_symmetry.space_group_name_H-M   'P 1'
#
loop_
_entity.id
_entity.type
_entity.pdbx_description
1 polymer ?
#
loop_
_entity_poly.entity_id
_entity_poly.type
_entity_poly.pdbx_seq_one_letter_code
_entity_poly.pdbx_strand_id
1 'polypeptide(L)'
;MDQHGCGENDPNGPVFDPVHGVFHHFYQIHLAIPPGGGPDYGHVVSKNLVEWAPLPVAIWNGVDASNGKPTPYDARAIFTGSAAVVDGAGPGGAAGVVQIYPGLCEKETWANCSSGTNLALAVPADYAGDELLVHWTKPGYNPVVENTQRDPSTPWKTSAGEWRLRTYDSMVYGAASDAAFLAGEWYTIGKSADLRTCECPSLYELPPSTPGFEDSYRAGPLPTHVHKTSCGGDWWQLGTYAEGAPRALGGFAATPGWEAEFAQREIDVGNFYASKDADYPSLDGAHRRVNYGWATVPPQSAQTLPREITFNAAARLLQQYPVDEIAKLRGAAVVVDDDVTVDGAHAIDVPGNVTKASELLATFELPTVKATLSATVGDLECSVDYDPGAGGAYADHAVRCGGKNTTLRLLATETSLEMRIFADATFAEVYLQRGRTAITLVSAFKDDATMALGASAPTKTNFSVYPMKAIWVDEAAGIMRGNQKVFNRVAADIAGRGLPAGAAVLDLGASGGEPSLTIARTAKDLRVVSTDFAPPNKAIGEKRAKAFGLADRVEFHTTDAQDLSAWADGAFDAAVGTYVLMFTPDVAQVCSEVARVLKPGSPQPPAKVDLFGKGLMAMVGAMRESGGLPMPDPDGPPPTNPCNLADAAPDGPLGDALRAAGFADVTAEEWTYPVCVAGRDFADVAARFIEATPFHGQILGWSGQGSGNFSHGQDCGSFRIFALETFLMGKIAPTSTAHPAVAGDLAEFL
;
A
#
# COMPACT_ATOMS: atom_id res chain seq x y z
N MET A 1 -3.28 0.48 6.70
CA MET A 1 -2.13 0.03 5.87
C MET A 1 -1.22 1.23 5.63
N ASP A 2 -0.22 1.46 6.47
CA ASP A 2 0.89 2.38 6.18
C ASP A 2 2.10 1.52 5.80
N GLN A 3 2.82 1.92 4.75
CA GLN A 3 4.29 1.85 4.69
C GLN A 3 4.82 2.49 3.38
N HIS A 4 5.22 3.76 3.51
CA HIS A 4 6.29 4.46 2.77
C HIS A 4 6.06 4.82 1.30
N GLY A 5 5.91 6.12 1.00
CA GLY A 5 6.32 6.62 -0.31
C GLY A 5 5.97 8.05 -0.60
N CYS A 6 4.71 8.35 -0.87
CA CYS A 6 4.24 9.68 -1.23
C CYS A 6 2.73 9.68 -0.93
N GLY A 7 2.27 10.47 0.05
CA GLY A 7 0.96 10.39 0.73
C GLY A 7 -0.11 9.56 0.04
N GLU A 8 -0.68 8.59 0.75
CA GLU A 8 -1.85 7.85 0.26
C GLU A 8 -3.14 8.54 0.70
N ASN A 9 -4.19 8.37 -0.10
CA ASN A 9 -5.52 8.88 0.23
C ASN A 9 -6.60 7.87 -0.11
N ASP A 10 -7.48 8.22 -1.05
CA ASP A 10 -8.72 7.51 -1.32
C ASP A 10 -8.45 6.05 -1.72
N PRO A 11 -9.16 5.08 -1.14
CA PRO A 11 -9.25 3.76 -1.73
C PRO A 11 -9.86 3.85 -3.14
N ASN A 12 -9.37 3.02 -4.05
CA ASN A 12 -9.77 2.95 -5.44
C ASN A 12 -10.21 1.54 -5.77
N GLY A 13 -11.43 1.40 -6.30
CA GLY A 13 -11.95 0.14 -6.83
C GLY A 13 -11.55 -1.13 -6.05
N PRO A 14 -11.82 -1.23 -4.73
CA PRO A 14 -11.71 -2.51 -4.04
C PRO A 14 -12.55 -3.55 -4.79
N VAL A 15 -12.00 -4.74 -5.02
CA VAL A 15 -12.66 -5.77 -5.84
C VAL A 15 -12.12 -7.15 -5.55
N PHE A 16 -12.99 -8.15 -5.60
CA PHE A 16 -12.61 -9.55 -5.57
C PHE A 16 -12.50 -10.07 -7.01
N ASP A 17 -11.35 -10.65 -7.35
CA ASP A 17 -11.14 -11.36 -8.61
C ASP A 17 -11.64 -12.81 -8.48
N PRO A 18 -12.76 -13.16 -9.13
CA PRO A 18 -13.33 -14.50 -9.02
C PRO A 18 -12.51 -15.56 -9.76
N VAL A 19 -11.61 -15.18 -10.66
CA VAL A 19 -10.79 -16.12 -11.45
C VAL A 19 -9.65 -16.66 -10.60
N HIS A 20 -8.92 -15.79 -9.90
CA HIS A 20 -7.75 -16.19 -9.11
C HIS A 20 -8.00 -16.27 -7.60
N GLY A 21 -9.18 -15.81 -7.14
CA GLY A 21 -9.54 -15.80 -5.71
C GLY A 21 -8.70 -14.80 -4.91
N VAL A 22 -8.51 -13.60 -5.47
CA VAL A 22 -7.65 -12.55 -4.90
C VAL A 22 -8.48 -11.29 -4.64
N PHE A 23 -8.30 -10.69 -3.47
CA PHE A 23 -8.83 -9.37 -3.15
C PHE A 23 -7.82 -8.32 -3.60
N HIS A 24 -8.25 -7.39 -4.45
CA HIS A 24 -7.45 -6.27 -4.91
C HIS A 24 -7.95 -5.01 -4.23
N HIS A 25 -7.02 -4.25 -3.67
CA HIS A 25 -7.29 -2.93 -3.11
C HIS A 25 -6.32 -1.95 -3.76
N PHE A 26 -6.87 -0.98 -4.48
CA PHE A 26 -6.09 0.12 -5.05
C PHE A 26 -6.28 1.36 -4.19
N TYR A 27 -5.40 2.32 -4.34
CA TYR A 27 -5.46 3.58 -3.61
C TYR A 27 -4.69 4.65 -4.37
N GLN A 28 -5.02 5.91 -4.15
CA GLN A 28 -4.28 6.99 -4.77
C GLN A 28 -2.87 7.05 -4.13
N ILE A 29 -1.84 7.11 -4.96
CA ILE A 29 -0.43 7.22 -4.54
C ILE A 29 0.24 8.37 -5.29
N HIS A 30 0.99 9.23 -4.60
CA HIS A 30 1.48 10.51 -5.14
C HIS A 30 2.93 10.45 -5.66
N LEU A 31 3.26 9.59 -6.64
CA LEU A 31 4.66 9.28 -6.94
C LEU A 31 5.47 10.37 -7.67
N ALA A 32 4.80 11.40 -8.21
CA ALA A 32 5.39 12.55 -8.91
C ALA A 32 6.47 12.14 -9.93
N ILE A 33 6.04 11.62 -11.09
CA ILE A 33 6.94 11.24 -12.19
C ILE A 33 6.52 11.99 -13.48
N PRO A 34 7.44 12.71 -14.14
CA PRO A 34 7.16 13.38 -15.42
C PRO A 34 6.68 12.40 -16.50
N PRO A 35 5.73 12.78 -17.38
CA PRO A 35 5.16 14.14 -17.51
C PRO A 35 4.07 14.47 -16.48
N GLY A 36 3.71 13.53 -15.60
CA GLY A 36 2.67 13.66 -14.59
C GLY A 36 2.97 14.61 -13.44
N GLY A 37 1.89 15.11 -12.81
CA GLY A 37 1.96 16.01 -11.66
C GLY A 37 1.00 15.70 -10.52
N GLY A 38 0.35 14.54 -10.54
CA GLY A 38 -0.64 14.14 -9.54
C GLY A 38 -0.63 12.64 -9.25
N PRO A 39 -1.67 12.12 -8.58
CA PRO A 39 -1.73 10.74 -8.12
C PRO A 39 -1.83 9.71 -9.26
N ASP A 40 -1.37 8.50 -8.94
CA ASP A 40 -1.48 7.24 -9.68
C ASP A 40 -2.25 6.21 -8.83
N TYR A 41 -2.45 4.99 -9.33
CA TYR A 41 -3.02 3.89 -8.53
C TYR A 41 -1.95 2.98 -7.94
N GLY A 42 -1.76 3.08 -6.63
CA GLY A 42 -1.11 2.04 -5.82
C GLY A 42 -1.96 0.78 -5.78
N HIS A 43 -1.34 -0.36 -5.45
CA HIS A 43 -2.00 -1.66 -5.49
C HIS A 43 -1.47 -2.57 -4.40
N VAL A 44 -2.37 -3.11 -3.58
CA VAL A 44 -2.10 -4.19 -2.64
C VAL A 44 -3.11 -5.31 -2.88
N VAL A 45 -2.69 -6.54 -2.63
CA VAL A 45 -3.55 -7.73 -2.77
C VAL A 45 -3.56 -8.57 -1.51
N SER A 46 -4.64 -9.30 -1.29
CA SER A 46 -4.76 -10.29 -0.24
C SER A 46 -5.51 -11.51 -0.73
N LYS A 47 -5.27 -12.68 -0.13
CA LYS A 47 -6.13 -13.87 -0.30
C LYS A 47 -7.11 -14.07 0.85
N ASN A 48 -7.04 -13.25 1.89
CA ASN A 48 -7.77 -13.49 3.14
C ASN A 48 -8.21 -12.21 3.89
N LEU A 49 -8.08 -11.03 3.27
CA LEU A 49 -8.37 -9.70 3.83
C LEU A 49 -7.50 -9.29 5.04
N VAL A 50 -6.49 -10.10 5.38
CA VAL A 50 -5.69 -9.96 6.60
C VAL A 50 -4.23 -9.75 6.26
N GLU A 51 -3.66 -10.66 5.47
CA GLU A 51 -2.29 -10.61 5.01
C GLU A 51 -2.28 -9.93 3.65
N TRP A 52 -1.62 -8.77 3.58
CA TRP A 52 -1.55 -7.93 2.40
C TRP A 52 -0.15 -7.95 1.79
N ALA A 53 -0.10 -8.10 0.47
CA ALA A 53 1.11 -8.03 -0.33
C ALA A 53 1.06 -6.74 -1.17
N PRO A 54 2.04 -5.83 -1.01
CA PRO A 54 2.16 -4.69 -1.90
C PRO A 54 2.62 -5.13 -3.28
N LEU A 55 2.00 -4.54 -4.29
CA LEU A 55 2.35 -4.68 -5.69
C LEU A 55 2.91 -3.36 -6.22
N PRO A 56 3.58 -3.39 -7.38
CA PRO A 56 3.89 -2.18 -8.13
C PRO A 56 2.63 -1.34 -8.40
N VAL A 57 2.84 -0.08 -8.70
CA VAL A 57 1.80 0.83 -9.19
C VAL A 57 1.08 0.18 -10.36
N ALA A 58 -0.24 0.06 -10.25
CA ALA A 58 -1.08 -0.64 -11.21
C ALA A 58 -1.36 0.22 -12.44
N ILE A 59 -1.87 1.45 -12.24
CA ILE A 59 -2.28 2.35 -13.33
C ILE A 59 -1.54 3.68 -13.19
N TRP A 60 -0.78 4.01 -14.24
CA TRP A 60 0.07 5.19 -14.32
C TRP A 60 -0.61 6.29 -15.12
N ASN A 61 -0.47 7.55 -14.73
CA ASN A 61 -0.98 8.69 -15.50
C ASN A 61 -0.08 8.97 -16.72
N GLY A 62 -0.67 9.34 -17.87
CA GLY A 62 0.07 9.75 -19.07
C GLY A 62 0.80 8.66 -19.85
N VAL A 63 0.85 7.43 -19.35
CA VAL A 63 1.40 6.27 -20.05
C VAL A 63 0.62 4.99 -19.75
N ASP A 64 0.53 4.09 -20.71
CA ASP A 64 0.19 2.69 -20.48
C ASP A 64 1.49 1.93 -20.15
N ALA A 65 1.71 1.61 -18.88
CA ALA A 65 2.93 0.97 -18.42
C ALA A 65 3.15 -0.44 -19.00
N SER A 66 2.10 -1.12 -19.49
CA SER A 66 2.22 -2.45 -20.07
C SER A 66 2.92 -2.47 -21.43
N ASN A 67 2.85 -1.36 -22.17
CA ASN A 67 3.33 -1.27 -23.55
C ASN A 67 4.07 0.05 -23.88
N GLY A 68 4.19 0.96 -22.90
CA GLY A 68 4.89 2.24 -23.03
C GLY A 68 4.18 3.30 -23.87
N LYS A 69 2.94 3.08 -24.31
CA LYS A 69 2.24 4.04 -25.16
C LYS A 69 1.76 5.26 -24.36
N PRO A 70 1.89 6.49 -24.90
CA PRO A 70 1.35 7.67 -24.25
C PRO A 70 -0.18 7.62 -24.13
N THR A 71 -0.70 8.13 -23.01
CA THR A 71 -2.15 8.28 -22.78
C THR A 71 -2.51 9.74 -22.47
N PRO A 72 -2.62 10.60 -23.50
CA PRO A 72 -2.80 12.03 -23.31
C PRO A 72 -4.08 12.42 -22.54
N TYR A 73 -5.13 11.58 -22.59
CA TYR A 73 -6.41 11.83 -21.94
C TYR A 73 -6.37 11.74 -20.39
N ASP A 74 -5.28 11.25 -19.82
CA ASP A 74 -5.04 11.17 -18.37
C ASP A 74 -3.62 11.64 -18.00
N ALA A 75 -3.01 12.50 -18.83
CA ALA A 75 -1.61 12.91 -18.71
C ALA A 75 -1.26 13.62 -17.41
N ARG A 76 -2.23 14.27 -16.75
CA ARG A 76 -1.95 15.09 -15.57
C ARG A 76 -1.95 14.29 -14.27
N ALA A 77 -2.96 13.43 -14.10
CA ALA A 77 -3.16 12.60 -12.90
C ALA A 77 -4.28 11.57 -13.14
N ILE A 78 -4.36 10.58 -12.25
CA ILE A 78 -5.49 9.65 -12.14
C ILE A 78 -6.11 9.81 -10.75
N PHE A 79 -7.37 10.23 -10.71
CA PHE A 79 -8.12 10.47 -9.47
C PHE A 79 -8.96 9.26 -9.05
N THR A 80 -9.78 9.43 -8.00
CA THR A 80 -10.47 8.33 -7.33
C THR A 80 -11.42 7.60 -8.26
N GLY A 81 -11.36 6.27 -8.29
CA GLY A 81 -12.12 5.44 -9.22
C GLY A 81 -12.74 4.24 -8.55
N SER A 82 -13.21 3.32 -9.39
CA SER A 82 -13.97 2.14 -8.97
C SER A 82 -13.62 0.95 -9.86
N ALA A 83 -14.02 -0.23 -9.43
CA ALA A 83 -13.85 -1.46 -10.19
C ALA A 83 -15.21 -2.15 -10.36
N ALA A 84 -15.30 -3.00 -11.37
CA ALA A 84 -16.44 -3.90 -11.57
C ALA A 84 -15.96 -5.27 -12.02
N VAL A 85 -16.73 -6.30 -11.70
CA VAL A 85 -16.58 -7.63 -12.27
C VAL A 85 -17.58 -7.74 -13.43
N VAL A 86 -17.08 -7.86 -14.65
CA VAL A 86 -17.87 -7.79 -15.89
C VAL A 86 -17.77 -9.12 -16.64
N ASP A 87 -18.93 -9.66 -17.04
CA ASP A 87 -18.99 -10.89 -17.83
C ASP A 87 -18.27 -10.71 -19.17
N GLY A 88 -17.40 -11.66 -19.53
CA GLY A 88 -16.60 -11.60 -20.76
C GLY A 88 -15.23 -10.93 -20.61
N ALA A 89 -14.93 -10.30 -19.47
CA ALA A 89 -13.64 -9.65 -19.24
C ALA A 89 -12.52 -10.65 -18.87
N GLY A 90 -12.87 -11.79 -18.30
CA GLY A 90 -11.93 -12.83 -17.87
C GLY A 90 -11.60 -13.85 -18.97
N PRO A 91 -10.64 -14.75 -18.71
CA PRO A 91 -10.20 -15.77 -19.66
C PRO A 91 -11.36 -16.63 -20.18
N GLY A 92 -11.39 -16.89 -21.49
CA GLY A 92 -12.43 -17.71 -22.12
C GLY A 92 -13.84 -17.11 -22.06
N GLY A 93 -13.98 -15.81 -21.79
CA GLY A 93 -15.27 -15.13 -21.66
C GLY A 93 -15.89 -15.21 -20.26
N ALA A 94 -15.11 -15.62 -19.25
CA ALA A 94 -15.55 -15.58 -17.85
C ALA A 94 -15.74 -14.14 -17.34
N ALA A 95 -16.36 -14.00 -16.17
CA ALA A 95 -16.39 -12.73 -15.47
C ALA A 95 -14.99 -12.31 -15.01
N GLY A 96 -14.64 -11.04 -15.16
CA GLY A 96 -13.32 -10.53 -14.79
C GLY A 96 -13.32 -9.07 -14.36
N VAL A 97 -12.26 -8.66 -13.68
CA VAL A 97 -12.09 -7.32 -13.12
C VAL A 97 -11.79 -6.29 -14.22
N VAL A 98 -12.50 -5.17 -14.16
CA VAL A 98 -12.26 -3.96 -14.97
C VAL A 98 -12.20 -2.75 -14.03
N GLN A 99 -11.17 -1.92 -14.17
CA GLN A 99 -11.06 -0.63 -13.47
C GLN A 99 -11.69 0.48 -14.31
N ILE A 100 -12.42 1.38 -13.65
CA ILE A 100 -12.92 2.62 -14.22
C ILE A 100 -12.43 3.80 -13.39
N TYR A 101 -11.71 4.72 -14.04
CA TYR A 101 -11.03 5.80 -13.36
C TYR A 101 -11.20 7.14 -14.06
N PRO A 102 -11.20 8.25 -13.31
CA PRO A 102 -11.12 9.60 -13.87
C PRO A 102 -9.67 9.96 -14.20
N GLY A 103 -9.40 10.14 -15.49
CA GLY A 103 -8.14 10.67 -16.00
C GLY A 103 -8.18 12.19 -16.09
N LEU A 104 -7.25 12.88 -15.43
CA LEU A 104 -7.12 14.33 -15.55
C LEU A 104 -6.35 14.66 -16.84
N CYS A 105 -6.99 15.47 -17.68
CA CYS A 105 -6.44 15.93 -18.93
C CYS A 105 -6.06 17.41 -18.86
N GLU A 106 -5.32 17.86 -19.86
CA GLU A 106 -5.04 19.27 -20.13
C GLU A 106 -5.07 19.51 -21.65
N LYS A 107 -5.28 20.75 -22.08
CA LYS A 107 -5.48 21.06 -23.52
C LYS A 107 -4.23 20.82 -24.36
N GLU A 108 -3.08 20.93 -23.72
CA GLU A 108 -1.75 20.78 -24.30
C GLU A 108 -1.51 19.35 -24.79
N THR A 109 -1.98 18.37 -24.03
CA THR A 109 -1.82 16.94 -24.34
C THR A 109 -3.07 16.34 -24.96
N TRP A 110 -4.26 16.82 -24.59
CA TRP A 110 -5.55 16.36 -25.10
C TRP A 110 -6.41 17.53 -25.57
N ALA A 111 -6.46 17.77 -26.88
CA ALA A 111 -7.12 18.95 -27.47
C ALA A 111 -8.61 19.09 -27.07
N ASN A 112 -9.30 17.98 -26.84
CA ASN A 112 -10.71 17.97 -26.44
C ASN A 112 -10.93 18.19 -24.92
N CYS A 113 -9.89 18.45 -24.14
CA CYS A 113 -9.99 18.65 -22.69
C CYS A 113 -10.65 20.00 -22.35
N SER A 114 -11.95 19.98 -22.04
CA SER A 114 -12.72 21.17 -21.67
C SER A 114 -13.11 21.21 -20.18
N SER A 115 -13.40 20.06 -19.57
CA SER A 115 -13.72 19.97 -18.12
C SER A 115 -12.49 19.73 -17.23
N GLY A 116 -11.37 19.30 -17.80
CA GLY A 116 -10.18 18.86 -17.06
C GLY A 116 -10.21 17.39 -16.63
N THR A 117 -11.28 16.64 -16.93
CA THR A 117 -11.40 15.23 -16.52
C THR A 117 -12.20 14.40 -17.52
N ASN A 118 -11.72 13.19 -17.81
CA ASN A 118 -12.38 12.16 -18.59
C ASN A 118 -12.55 10.89 -17.75
N LEU A 119 -13.48 10.00 -18.10
CA LEU A 119 -13.49 8.63 -17.57
C LEU A 119 -12.84 7.68 -18.58
N ALA A 120 -12.00 6.79 -18.08
CA ALA A 120 -11.27 5.78 -18.84
C ALA A 120 -11.36 4.41 -18.15
N LEU A 121 -11.10 3.36 -18.91
CA LEU A 121 -11.01 1.99 -18.41
C LEU A 121 -9.56 1.51 -18.34
N ALA A 122 -9.26 0.62 -17.41
CA ALA A 122 -8.06 -0.22 -17.46
C ALA A 122 -8.46 -1.69 -17.22
N VAL A 123 -7.78 -2.59 -17.92
CA VAL A 123 -8.01 -4.03 -17.85
C VAL A 123 -6.68 -4.75 -17.59
N PRO A 124 -6.67 -5.94 -16.99
CA PRO A 124 -5.46 -6.73 -16.86
C PRO A 124 -4.82 -7.00 -18.23
N ALA A 125 -3.51 -6.78 -18.34
CA ALA A 125 -2.78 -6.92 -19.60
C ALA A 125 -2.60 -8.39 -20.02
N ASP A 126 -2.50 -9.29 -19.04
CA ASP A 126 -2.50 -10.74 -19.22
C ASP A 126 -3.35 -11.38 -18.12
N TYR A 127 -4.68 -11.33 -18.26
CA TYR A 127 -5.57 -11.86 -17.24
C TYR A 127 -5.27 -13.33 -16.93
N ALA A 128 -5.03 -14.18 -17.95
CA ALA A 128 -4.88 -15.61 -17.73
C ALA A 128 -3.54 -16.00 -17.07
N GLY A 129 -2.47 -15.26 -17.36
CA GLY A 129 -1.12 -15.55 -16.85
C GLY A 129 -0.70 -14.74 -15.61
N ASP A 130 -1.37 -13.65 -15.30
CA ASP A 130 -1.05 -12.75 -14.18
C ASP A 130 -2.02 -12.94 -13.02
N GLU A 131 -1.79 -13.96 -12.18
CA GLU A 131 -2.70 -14.32 -11.06
C GLU A 131 -2.94 -13.20 -10.04
N LEU A 132 -2.05 -12.21 -9.96
CA LEU A 132 -2.15 -11.08 -9.04
C LEU A 132 -2.60 -9.78 -9.74
N LEU A 133 -2.88 -9.84 -11.04
CA LEU A 133 -3.22 -8.70 -11.90
C LEU A 133 -2.25 -7.54 -11.67
N VAL A 134 -0.94 -7.82 -11.72
CA VAL A 134 0.11 -6.81 -11.52
C VAL A 134 0.14 -5.83 -12.69
N HIS A 135 -0.08 -6.31 -13.91
CA HIS A 135 0.05 -5.50 -15.12
C HIS A 135 -1.32 -5.10 -15.67
N TRP A 136 -1.52 -3.80 -15.85
CA TRP A 136 -2.74 -3.22 -16.41
C TRP A 136 -2.44 -2.56 -17.76
N THR A 137 -3.36 -2.72 -18.70
CA THR A 137 -3.34 -2.02 -20.00
C THR A 137 -4.56 -1.13 -20.13
N LYS A 138 -4.39 -0.04 -20.87
CA LYS A 138 -5.44 0.93 -21.13
C LYS A 138 -5.99 0.69 -22.55
N PRO A 139 -7.27 0.31 -22.70
CA PRO A 139 -7.84 0.05 -24.01
C PRO A 139 -7.73 1.26 -24.95
N GLY A 140 -7.47 0.99 -26.24
CA GLY A 140 -7.22 2.04 -27.24
C GLY A 140 -8.42 2.92 -27.58
N TYR A 141 -9.64 2.54 -27.16
CA TYR A 141 -10.85 3.35 -27.31
C TYR A 141 -11.02 4.40 -26.20
N ASN A 142 -10.16 4.42 -25.17
CA ASN A 142 -10.24 5.42 -24.12
C ASN A 142 -10.01 6.85 -24.67
N PRO A 143 -10.61 7.87 -24.03
CA PRO A 143 -11.52 7.79 -22.87
C PRO A 143 -12.94 7.32 -23.25
N VAL A 144 -13.63 6.64 -22.33
CA VAL A 144 -15.02 6.17 -22.55
C VAL A 144 -16.08 7.25 -22.34
N VAL A 145 -15.76 8.26 -21.53
CA VAL A 145 -16.59 9.46 -21.39
C VAL A 145 -15.66 10.67 -21.35
N GLU A 146 -15.77 11.55 -22.36
CA GLU A 146 -15.04 12.81 -22.38
C GLU A 146 -15.75 13.90 -21.58
N ASN A 147 -14.96 14.85 -21.07
CA ASN A 147 -15.46 16.12 -20.53
C ASN A 147 -16.49 15.96 -19.41
N THR A 148 -16.15 15.10 -18.45
CA THR A 148 -16.97 14.75 -17.30
C THR A 148 -16.27 15.20 -16.01
N GLN A 149 -16.71 14.65 -14.89
CA GLN A 149 -16.23 14.88 -13.54
C GLN A 149 -15.66 13.59 -12.95
N ARG A 150 -15.10 13.71 -11.75
CA ARG A 150 -14.36 12.66 -11.04
C ARG A 150 -15.24 11.78 -10.15
N ASP A 151 -14.58 10.83 -9.50
CA ASP A 151 -15.11 9.91 -8.49
C ASP A 151 -16.32 9.11 -9.02
N PRO A 152 -16.16 8.29 -10.07
CA PRO A 152 -17.22 7.38 -10.46
C PRO A 152 -17.56 6.48 -9.28
N SER A 153 -18.85 6.24 -9.07
CA SER A 153 -19.32 5.22 -8.14
C SER A 153 -18.88 3.83 -8.57
N THR A 154 -18.95 2.87 -7.66
CA THR A 154 -18.96 1.45 -8.05
C THR A 154 -20.09 1.26 -9.07
N PRO A 155 -19.81 0.76 -10.29
CA PRO A 155 -20.86 0.55 -11.27
C PRO A 155 -21.88 -0.48 -10.76
N TRP A 156 -23.16 -0.23 -10.99
CA TRP A 156 -24.23 -1.16 -10.64
C TRP A 156 -25.01 -1.55 -11.90
N LYS A 157 -25.60 -2.74 -11.89
CA LYS A 157 -26.35 -3.28 -13.02
C LYS A 157 -27.84 -3.23 -12.71
N THR A 158 -28.63 -2.75 -13.65
CA THR A 158 -30.09 -2.76 -13.54
C THR A 158 -30.66 -4.14 -13.82
N SER A 159 -31.92 -4.37 -13.43
CA SER A 159 -32.70 -5.55 -13.81
C SER A 159 -32.79 -5.80 -15.32
N ALA A 160 -32.61 -4.76 -16.14
CA ALA A 160 -32.58 -4.86 -17.61
C ALA A 160 -31.20 -5.23 -18.19
N GLY A 161 -30.17 -5.37 -17.35
CA GLY A 161 -28.79 -5.65 -17.76
C GLY A 161 -27.98 -4.41 -18.18
N GLU A 162 -28.57 -3.21 -18.13
CA GLU A 162 -27.86 -1.94 -18.34
C GLU A 162 -26.98 -1.64 -17.11
N TRP A 163 -25.69 -1.42 -17.34
CA TRP A 163 -24.76 -0.91 -16.35
C TRP A 163 -24.95 0.59 -16.15
N ARG A 164 -24.77 1.04 -14.92
CA ARG A 164 -24.84 2.45 -14.53
C ARG A 164 -23.69 2.82 -13.62
N LEU A 165 -23.22 4.05 -13.76
CA LEU A 165 -22.31 4.69 -12.82
C LEU A 165 -22.73 6.14 -12.65
N ARG A 166 -22.32 6.76 -11.55
CA ARG A 166 -22.45 8.20 -11.38
C ARG A 166 -21.15 8.87 -10.95
N THR A 167 -20.96 10.12 -11.31
CA THR A 167 -19.83 10.96 -10.87
C THR A 167 -20.21 11.86 -9.70
N TYR A 168 -19.23 12.56 -9.12
CA TYR A 168 -19.44 13.38 -7.93
C TYR A 168 -20.52 14.45 -8.14
N ASP A 169 -20.66 15.00 -9.34
CA ASP A 169 -21.63 16.04 -9.74
C ASP A 169 -23.06 15.53 -10.01
N SER A 170 -23.31 14.26 -9.68
CA SER A 170 -24.58 13.54 -9.84
C SER A 170 -24.99 13.24 -11.28
N MET A 171 -24.07 13.38 -12.24
CA MET A 171 -24.29 12.87 -13.60
C MET A 171 -24.28 11.35 -13.59
N VAL A 172 -25.24 10.74 -14.28
CA VAL A 172 -25.37 9.30 -14.46
C VAL A 172 -25.04 8.93 -15.90
N TYR A 173 -24.21 7.91 -16.05
CA TYR A 173 -23.83 7.30 -17.33
C TYR A 173 -24.27 5.84 -17.36
N GLY A 174 -24.41 5.28 -18.55
CA GLY A 174 -24.72 3.87 -18.71
C GLY A 174 -24.05 3.20 -19.90
N ALA A 175 -23.98 1.87 -19.82
CA ALA A 175 -23.57 0.97 -20.89
C ALA A 175 -24.62 -0.14 -21.01
N ALA A 176 -25.06 -0.45 -22.23
CA ALA A 176 -26.28 -1.24 -22.44
C ALA A 176 -26.17 -2.72 -22.04
N SER A 177 -24.95 -3.25 -21.91
CA SER A 177 -24.65 -4.65 -21.59
C SER A 177 -23.17 -4.79 -21.18
N ASP A 178 -22.75 -5.97 -20.76
CA ASP A 178 -21.32 -6.27 -20.51
C ASP A 178 -20.46 -6.07 -21.76
N ALA A 179 -20.96 -6.49 -22.93
CA ALA A 179 -20.25 -6.29 -24.20
C ALA A 179 -20.07 -4.79 -24.52
N ALA A 180 -21.11 -3.98 -24.28
CA ALA A 180 -21.03 -2.52 -24.47
C ALA A 180 -20.06 -1.88 -23.46
N PHE A 181 -20.06 -2.35 -22.20
CA PHE A 181 -19.11 -1.89 -21.17
C PHE A 181 -17.67 -2.12 -21.64
N LEU A 182 -17.35 -3.35 -22.08
CA LEU A 182 -16.01 -3.76 -22.52
C LEU A 182 -15.61 -3.15 -23.87
N ALA A 183 -16.57 -2.75 -24.70
CA ALA A 183 -16.31 -2.03 -25.94
C ALA A 183 -16.14 -0.51 -25.73
N GLY A 184 -16.31 -0.01 -24.50
CA GLY A 184 -16.25 1.42 -24.19
C GLY A 184 -17.47 2.21 -24.67
N GLU A 185 -18.59 1.55 -24.95
CA GLU A 185 -19.83 2.15 -25.47
C GLU A 185 -20.69 2.75 -24.36
N TRP A 186 -20.19 3.83 -23.75
CA TRP A 186 -20.88 4.55 -22.67
C TRP A 186 -21.70 5.73 -23.22
N TYR A 187 -22.84 6.01 -22.58
CA TYR A 187 -23.69 7.16 -22.89
C TYR A 187 -24.13 7.91 -21.64
N THR A 188 -24.39 9.21 -21.79
CA THR A 188 -24.97 10.04 -20.74
C THR A 188 -26.47 9.77 -20.60
N ILE A 189 -26.91 9.47 -19.38
CA ILE A 189 -28.34 9.35 -19.04
C ILE A 189 -28.89 10.70 -18.57
N GLY A 190 -28.17 11.38 -17.67
CA GLY A 190 -28.54 12.71 -17.19
C GLY A 190 -28.11 12.97 -15.74
N LYS A 191 -28.39 14.18 -15.25
CA LYS A 191 -28.07 14.57 -13.87
C LYS A 191 -29.23 14.23 -12.94
N SER A 192 -28.97 13.37 -11.95
CA SER A 192 -29.98 13.02 -10.94
C SER A 192 -30.23 14.19 -9.98
N ALA A 193 -31.51 14.46 -9.70
CA ALA A 193 -31.93 15.44 -8.69
C ALA A 193 -31.99 14.83 -7.28
N ASP A 194 -32.13 13.51 -7.18
CA ASP A 194 -32.32 12.79 -5.92
C ASP A 194 -31.00 12.41 -5.26
N LEU A 195 -29.96 12.17 -6.08
CA LEU A 195 -28.64 11.77 -5.59
C LEU A 195 -27.77 13.00 -5.32
N ARG A 196 -27.30 13.12 -4.08
CA ARG A 196 -26.47 14.25 -3.63
C ARG A 196 -25.18 14.39 -4.44
N THR A 197 -24.83 15.63 -4.79
CA THR A 197 -23.52 15.98 -5.37
C THR A 197 -22.46 16.02 -4.27
N CYS A 198 -21.56 15.03 -4.30
CA CYS A 198 -20.53 14.77 -3.31
C CYS A 198 -19.50 13.79 -3.88
N GLU A 199 -18.30 13.80 -3.29
CA GLU A 199 -17.18 12.93 -3.66
C GLU A 199 -17.46 11.47 -3.31
N CYS A 200 -16.70 10.58 -3.95
CA CYS A 200 -16.72 9.13 -3.72
C CYS A 200 -18.12 8.52 -3.52
N PRO A 201 -19.08 8.75 -4.45
CA PRO A 201 -20.42 8.19 -4.33
C PRO A 201 -20.43 6.67 -4.47
N SER A 202 -21.42 6.00 -3.89
CA SER A 202 -21.78 4.61 -4.19
C SER A 202 -23.29 4.42 -4.04
N LEU A 203 -23.89 3.54 -4.83
CA LEU A 203 -25.30 3.17 -4.74
C LEU A 203 -25.40 1.66 -4.85
N TYR A 204 -25.98 1.02 -3.84
CA TYR A 204 -26.00 -0.43 -3.77
C TYR A 204 -27.20 -0.97 -3.03
N GLU A 205 -27.50 -2.26 -3.25
CA GLU A 205 -28.60 -2.96 -2.62
C GLU A 205 -28.45 -2.98 -1.09
N LEU A 206 -29.57 -3.07 -0.38
CA LEU A 206 -29.56 -3.17 1.08
C LEU A 206 -28.69 -4.38 1.51
N PRO A 207 -27.68 -4.18 2.37
CA PRO A 207 -26.82 -5.27 2.82
C PRO A 207 -27.59 -6.40 3.55
N PRO A 208 -26.97 -7.59 3.67
CA PRO A 208 -27.52 -8.69 4.47
C PRO A 208 -27.83 -8.29 5.91
N SER A 209 -28.73 -9.04 6.54
CA SER A 209 -29.07 -8.85 7.95
C SER A 209 -27.82 -8.93 8.83
N THR A 210 -27.73 -8.05 9.81
CA THR A 210 -26.80 -8.25 10.92
C THR A 210 -27.10 -9.62 11.58
N PRO A 211 -26.08 -10.45 11.87
CA PRO A 211 -26.26 -11.72 12.55
C PRO A 211 -27.06 -11.58 13.85
N GLY A 212 -28.09 -12.42 14.02
CA GLY A 212 -28.99 -12.41 15.17
C GLY A 212 -30.20 -11.46 15.06
N PHE A 213 -30.35 -10.75 13.94
CA PHE A 213 -31.46 -9.82 13.69
C PHE A 213 -32.33 -10.24 12.49
N GLU A 214 -32.19 -11.47 12.01
CA GLU A 214 -32.81 -11.94 10.76
C GLU A 214 -34.35 -11.93 10.82
N ASP A 215 -34.95 -12.13 11.99
CA ASP A 215 -36.40 -12.04 12.17
C ASP A 215 -36.91 -10.62 11.94
N SER A 216 -36.21 -9.61 12.46
CA SER A 216 -36.55 -8.20 12.24
C SER A 216 -36.37 -7.80 10.77
N TYR A 217 -35.38 -8.39 10.11
CA TYR A 217 -35.12 -8.18 8.68
C TYR A 217 -36.26 -8.75 7.81
N ARG A 218 -36.89 -9.86 8.22
CA ARG A 218 -38.01 -10.47 7.48
C ARG A 218 -39.38 -9.83 7.75
N ALA A 219 -39.50 -8.94 8.72
CA ALA A 219 -40.78 -8.53 9.30
C ALA A 219 -41.60 -7.48 8.52
N GLY A 220 -41.04 -6.80 7.52
CA GLY A 220 -41.76 -5.72 6.82
C GLY A 220 -41.02 -5.15 5.61
N PRO A 221 -41.61 -4.16 4.92
CA PRO A 221 -40.94 -3.51 3.81
C PRO A 221 -39.69 -2.79 4.35
N LEU A 222 -38.54 -3.13 3.78
CA LEU A 222 -37.27 -2.50 4.09
C LEU A 222 -36.89 -1.49 3.00
N PRO A 223 -36.01 -0.52 3.30
CA PRO A 223 -35.30 0.20 2.25
C PRO A 223 -34.61 -0.77 1.31
N THR A 224 -34.61 -0.49 0.03
CA THR A 224 -34.01 -1.40 -0.96
C THR A 224 -32.52 -1.16 -1.17
N HIS A 225 -32.05 0.05 -0.89
CA HIS A 225 -30.73 0.51 -1.30
C HIS A 225 -30.10 1.47 -0.28
N VAL A 226 -28.78 1.52 -0.32
CA VAL A 226 -27.94 2.49 0.38
C VAL A 226 -27.32 3.43 -0.65
N HIS A 227 -27.41 4.73 -0.40
CA HIS A 227 -26.65 5.76 -1.10
C HIS A 227 -25.55 6.29 -0.19
N LYS A 228 -24.30 6.12 -0.61
CA LYS A 228 -23.09 6.56 0.12
C LYS A 228 -22.45 7.76 -0.57
N THR A 229 -21.92 8.71 0.21
CA THR A 229 -21.21 9.91 -0.30
C THR A 229 -20.18 10.45 0.69
N SER A 230 -19.13 11.09 0.19
CA SER A 230 -18.12 11.82 0.98
C SER A 230 -18.27 13.33 0.79
N CYS A 231 -18.58 14.05 1.88
CA CYS A 231 -18.85 15.49 1.89
C CYS A 231 -18.63 16.09 3.28
N GLY A 232 -17.40 16.54 3.56
CA GLY A 232 -17.01 17.03 4.90
C GLY A 232 -17.04 15.97 6.00
N GLY A 233 -17.18 14.71 5.60
CA GLY A 233 -17.40 13.49 6.38
C GLY A 233 -17.88 12.40 5.42
N ASP A 234 -17.95 11.16 5.88
CA ASP A 234 -18.41 10.03 5.06
C ASP A 234 -19.79 9.57 5.51
N TRP A 235 -20.74 9.49 4.59
CA TRP A 235 -22.16 9.40 4.90
C TRP A 235 -22.84 8.27 4.14
N TRP A 236 -23.84 7.66 4.77
CA TRP A 236 -24.80 6.77 4.12
C TRP A 236 -26.23 7.26 4.29
N GLN A 237 -27.11 6.84 3.38
CA GLN A 237 -28.53 7.16 3.36
C GLN A 237 -29.31 5.90 2.95
N LEU A 238 -30.37 5.55 3.66
CA LEU A 238 -31.24 4.42 3.31
C LEU A 238 -32.46 4.89 2.52
N GLY A 239 -32.79 4.21 1.42
CA GLY A 239 -33.95 4.58 0.61
C GLY A 239 -34.43 3.48 -0.32
N THR A 240 -35.48 3.80 -1.08
CA THR A 240 -35.98 2.99 -2.17
C THR A 240 -35.42 3.53 -3.48
N TYR A 241 -34.69 2.70 -4.21
CA TYR A 241 -34.21 3.03 -5.55
C TYR A 241 -35.13 2.41 -6.59
N ALA A 242 -35.66 3.24 -7.48
CA ALA A 242 -36.39 2.81 -8.65
C ALA A 242 -35.50 3.01 -9.88
N GLU A 243 -35.14 1.94 -10.57
CA GLU A 243 -34.18 1.99 -11.70
C GLU A 243 -34.70 2.84 -12.88
N GLY A 244 -36.01 2.91 -13.11
CA GLY A 244 -36.55 3.53 -14.32
C GLY A 244 -36.26 2.68 -15.58
N ALA A 245 -36.70 3.16 -16.74
CA ALA A 245 -36.45 2.47 -18.01
C ALA A 245 -34.96 2.52 -18.42
N PRO A 246 -34.47 1.61 -19.27
CA PRO A 246 -33.14 1.74 -19.88
C PRO A 246 -32.94 3.12 -20.51
N ARG A 247 -31.76 3.70 -20.32
CA ARG A 247 -31.38 5.06 -20.75
C ARG A 247 -32.19 6.19 -20.13
N ALA A 248 -32.94 5.93 -19.06
CA ALA A 248 -33.66 6.95 -18.30
C ALA A 248 -33.14 7.01 -16.86
N LEU A 249 -33.24 8.17 -16.24
CA LEU A 249 -32.91 8.34 -14.83
C LEU A 249 -33.87 7.48 -13.98
N GLY A 250 -33.29 6.80 -13.00
CA GLY A 250 -34.03 6.27 -11.87
C GLY A 250 -34.35 7.36 -10.82
N GLY A 251 -35.01 6.96 -9.75
CA GLY A 251 -35.29 7.82 -8.59
C GLY A 251 -34.83 7.20 -7.28
N PHE A 252 -34.43 8.03 -6.32
CA PHE A 252 -34.07 7.59 -4.97
C PHE A 252 -34.87 8.38 -3.93
N ALA A 253 -35.74 7.69 -3.18
CA ALA A 253 -36.70 8.33 -2.29
C ALA A 253 -36.76 7.64 -0.93
N ALA A 254 -37.33 8.35 0.06
CA ALA A 254 -37.64 7.78 1.36
C ALA A 254 -38.54 6.55 1.20
N THR A 255 -38.20 5.48 1.92
CA THR A 255 -39.01 4.26 1.96
C THR A 255 -40.19 4.48 2.90
N PRO A 256 -41.43 4.13 2.52
CA PRO A 256 -42.58 4.24 3.41
C PRO A 256 -42.38 3.52 4.75
N GLY A 257 -42.59 4.22 5.86
CA GLY A 257 -42.35 3.71 7.21
C GLY A 257 -40.88 3.81 7.68
N TRP A 258 -40.00 4.40 6.87
CA TRP A 258 -38.58 4.65 7.11
C TRP A 258 -38.17 6.10 6.81
N GLU A 259 -39.12 7.02 6.84
CA GLU A 259 -38.91 8.41 6.45
C GLU A 259 -37.89 9.12 7.35
N ALA A 260 -37.81 8.75 8.64
CA ALA A 260 -36.83 9.31 9.57
C ALA A 260 -35.39 8.83 9.27
N GLU A 261 -35.24 7.68 8.64
CA GLU A 261 -33.97 7.02 8.29
C GLU A 261 -33.49 7.38 6.89
N PHE A 262 -34.31 8.13 6.14
CA PHE A 262 -33.88 8.76 4.91
C PHE A 262 -32.91 9.91 5.16
N ALA A 263 -32.74 10.38 6.40
CA ALA A 263 -31.68 11.33 6.73
C ALA A 263 -30.30 10.66 6.61
N GLN A 264 -29.29 11.41 6.15
CA GLN A 264 -27.91 10.90 6.08
C GLN A 264 -27.34 10.67 7.48
N ARG A 265 -26.54 9.62 7.63
CA ARG A 265 -25.78 9.31 8.85
C ARG A 265 -24.31 9.12 8.54
N GLU A 266 -23.46 9.57 9.45
CA GLU A 266 -22.02 9.35 9.32
C GLU A 266 -21.70 7.86 9.43
N ILE A 267 -20.77 7.40 8.58
CA ILE A 267 -20.17 6.07 8.63
C ILE A 267 -19.25 5.96 9.85
N ASP A 268 -18.47 7.03 10.09
CA ASP A 268 -17.46 7.12 11.12
C ASP A 268 -17.29 8.60 11.47
N VAL A 269 -17.34 8.95 12.75
CA VAL A 269 -17.30 10.35 13.22
C VAL A 269 -15.88 10.88 13.44
N GLY A 270 -14.89 10.04 13.17
CA GLY A 270 -13.47 10.24 13.40
C GLY A 270 -12.74 10.89 12.21
N ASN A 271 -11.57 10.33 11.90
CA ASN A 271 -10.67 10.69 10.80
C ASN A 271 -10.83 9.66 9.68
N PHE A 272 -11.99 9.68 9.04
CA PHE A 272 -12.41 8.69 8.05
C PHE A 272 -13.07 9.43 6.88
N TYR A 273 -12.55 9.23 5.67
CA TYR A 273 -13.06 9.89 4.47
C TYR A 273 -12.95 9.00 3.23
N ALA A 274 -13.52 9.47 2.12
CA ALA A 274 -13.41 8.92 0.77
C ALA A 274 -13.65 7.39 0.65
N SER A 275 -14.55 6.83 1.46
CA SER A 275 -14.64 5.38 1.53
C SER A 275 -15.16 4.72 0.24
N LYS A 276 -14.72 3.50 -0.03
CA LYS A 276 -15.16 2.69 -1.16
C LYS A 276 -15.56 1.31 -0.69
N ASP A 277 -16.63 0.82 -1.30
CA ASP A 277 -17.24 -0.44 -0.97
C ASP A 277 -17.35 -1.36 -2.19
N ALA A 278 -17.34 -2.67 -1.91
CA ALA A 278 -17.43 -3.72 -2.92
C ALA A 278 -18.11 -4.98 -2.39
N ASP A 279 -18.72 -5.74 -3.30
CA ASP A 279 -19.27 -7.07 -3.00
C ASP A 279 -18.17 -8.12 -3.03
N TYR A 280 -18.01 -8.83 -1.93
CA TYR A 280 -17.06 -9.91 -1.72
C TYR A 280 -17.77 -11.21 -1.35
N PRO A 281 -17.14 -12.37 -1.62
CA PRO A 281 -17.58 -13.61 -1.01
C PRO A 281 -17.37 -13.56 0.52
N SER A 282 -18.35 -14.06 1.26
CA SER A 282 -18.20 -14.42 2.66
C SER A 282 -17.51 -15.79 2.81
N LEU A 283 -17.11 -16.14 4.03
CA LEU A 283 -16.42 -17.40 4.33
C LEU A 283 -17.27 -18.66 4.02
N ASP A 284 -18.59 -18.52 4.05
CA ASP A 284 -19.56 -19.57 3.69
C ASP A 284 -20.03 -19.52 2.23
N GLY A 285 -19.46 -18.61 1.43
CA GLY A 285 -19.75 -18.47 -0.01
C GLY A 285 -20.99 -17.66 -0.36
N ALA A 286 -21.64 -17.03 0.62
CA ALA A 286 -22.65 -15.99 0.38
C ALA A 286 -21.99 -14.67 -0.09
N HIS A 287 -22.79 -13.66 -0.42
CA HIS A 287 -22.28 -12.31 -0.70
C HIS A 287 -22.26 -11.49 0.60
N ARG A 288 -21.25 -10.65 0.74
CA ARG A 288 -21.17 -9.60 1.75
C ARG A 288 -20.63 -8.33 1.11
N ARG A 289 -20.90 -7.18 1.72
CA ARG A 289 -20.33 -5.91 1.28
C ARG A 289 -19.26 -5.46 2.25
N VAL A 290 -18.08 -5.10 1.75
CA VAL A 290 -16.96 -4.64 2.57
C VAL A 290 -16.60 -3.21 2.18
N ASN A 291 -16.39 -2.36 3.17
CA ASN A 291 -16.00 -0.96 3.03
C ASN A 291 -14.56 -0.74 3.48
N TYR A 292 -13.87 0.17 2.80
CA TYR A 292 -12.55 0.68 3.15
C TYR A 292 -12.60 2.19 3.20
N GLY A 293 -11.98 2.82 4.19
CA GLY A 293 -11.86 4.27 4.27
C GLY A 293 -10.42 4.74 4.16
N TRP A 294 -10.26 5.97 3.70
CA TRP A 294 -9.05 6.75 3.92
C TRP A 294 -9.05 7.25 5.37
N ALA A 295 -8.15 6.70 6.19
CA ALA A 295 -7.87 7.21 7.51
C ALA A 295 -6.99 8.47 7.38
N THR A 296 -7.57 9.64 7.63
CA THR A 296 -6.90 10.94 7.49
C THR A 296 -5.99 11.21 8.69
N VAL A 297 -4.99 10.35 8.89
CA VAL A 297 -4.12 10.33 10.08
C VAL A 297 -2.67 10.68 9.72
N PRO A 298 -1.96 11.52 10.49
CA PRO A 298 -0.58 11.87 10.18
C PRO A 298 0.37 10.69 10.43
N PRO A 299 1.56 10.64 9.79
CA PRO A 299 2.14 11.67 8.91
C PRO A 299 1.69 11.59 7.44
N GLN A 300 1.19 10.44 6.96
CA GLN A 300 0.94 10.21 5.52
C GLN A 300 -0.37 9.48 5.20
N SER A 301 -1.29 9.44 6.17
CA SER A 301 -2.55 8.69 6.12
C SER A 301 -2.37 7.17 6.03
N ALA A 302 -3.48 6.45 6.19
CA ALA A 302 -3.53 4.99 6.06
C ALA A 302 -4.88 4.56 5.49
N GLN A 303 -4.97 3.36 4.94
CA GLN A 303 -6.27 2.69 4.77
C GLN A 303 -6.77 2.12 6.11
N THR A 304 -8.06 2.24 6.40
CA THR A 304 -8.70 1.60 7.59
C THR A 304 -8.70 0.08 7.49
N LEU A 305 -9.05 -0.58 8.59
CA LEU A 305 -9.48 -1.97 8.57
C LEU A 305 -10.63 -2.17 7.57
N PRO A 306 -10.68 -3.31 6.84
CA PRO A 306 -11.84 -3.70 6.05
C PRO A 306 -13.05 -3.91 6.97
N ARG A 307 -14.16 -3.22 6.66
CA ARG A 307 -15.40 -3.27 7.46
C ARG A 307 -16.51 -3.95 6.70
N GLU A 308 -17.02 -5.06 7.20
CA GLU A 308 -18.24 -5.66 6.67
C GLU A 308 -19.45 -4.77 7.00
N ILE A 309 -20.29 -4.52 5.99
CA ILE A 309 -21.53 -3.77 6.12
C ILE A 309 -22.68 -4.75 6.27
N THR A 310 -23.43 -4.64 7.36
CA THR A 310 -24.70 -5.36 7.57
C THR A 310 -25.81 -4.40 7.94
N PHE A 311 -27.06 -4.84 7.83
CA PHE A 311 -28.21 -4.03 8.21
C PHE A 311 -28.95 -4.60 9.41
N ASN A 312 -29.09 -3.78 10.45
CA ASN A 312 -29.86 -4.11 11.64
C ASN A 312 -31.24 -3.45 11.53
N ALA A 313 -32.23 -4.21 11.08
CA ALA A 313 -33.58 -3.70 10.86
C ALA A 313 -34.28 -3.27 12.17
N ALA A 314 -34.00 -3.95 13.29
CA ALA A 314 -34.53 -3.56 14.60
C ALA A 314 -33.97 -2.21 15.09
N ALA A 315 -32.66 -2.00 14.95
CA ALA A 315 -31.99 -0.75 15.32
C ALA A 315 -32.15 0.35 14.26
N ARG A 316 -32.62 -0.03 13.06
CA ARG A 316 -32.87 0.84 11.90
C ARG A 316 -31.61 1.58 11.45
N LEU A 317 -30.50 0.85 11.28
CA LEU A 317 -29.20 1.39 10.87
C LEU A 317 -28.32 0.34 10.19
N LEU A 318 -27.32 0.82 9.45
CA LEU A 318 -26.20 0.01 9.00
C LEU A 318 -25.18 -0.18 10.12
N GLN A 319 -24.57 -1.35 10.18
CA GLN A 319 -23.43 -1.66 11.03
C GLN A 319 -22.20 -1.86 10.14
N GLN A 320 -21.10 -1.18 10.49
CA GLN A 320 -19.80 -1.36 9.81
C GLN A 320 -18.77 -1.83 10.82
N TYR A 321 -18.36 -3.09 10.70
CA TYR A 321 -17.55 -3.77 11.71
C TYR A 321 -16.37 -4.49 11.06
N PRO A 322 -15.20 -4.57 11.70
CA PRO A 322 -14.05 -5.26 11.12
C PRO A 322 -14.42 -6.69 10.73
N VAL A 323 -14.01 -7.09 9.53
CA VAL A 323 -14.25 -8.44 9.04
C VAL A 323 -13.70 -9.49 10.03
N ASP A 324 -14.41 -10.61 10.18
CA ASP A 324 -14.06 -11.64 11.17
C ASP A 324 -12.65 -12.22 10.98
N GLU A 325 -12.12 -12.17 9.75
CA GLU A 325 -10.77 -12.63 9.43
C GLU A 325 -9.68 -11.91 10.23
N ILE A 326 -9.90 -10.65 10.66
CA ILE A 326 -8.95 -9.88 11.48
C ILE A 326 -8.55 -10.62 12.75
N ALA A 327 -9.42 -11.50 13.29
CA ALA A 327 -9.08 -12.33 14.45
C ALA A 327 -7.85 -13.24 14.23
N LYS A 328 -7.47 -13.55 12.98
CA LYS A 328 -6.26 -14.33 12.65
C LYS A 328 -4.96 -13.60 13.01
N LEU A 329 -5.00 -12.27 13.10
CA LEU A 329 -3.85 -11.46 13.51
C LEU A 329 -3.59 -11.52 15.01
N ARG A 330 -4.56 -11.98 15.82
CA ARG A 330 -4.37 -12.12 17.25
C ARG A 330 -3.18 -13.05 17.54
N GLY A 331 -2.29 -12.58 18.40
CA GLY A 331 -1.36 -13.42 19.13
C GLY A 331 -2.07 -14.15 20.28
N ALA A 332 -1.31 -14.80 21.14
CA ALA A 332 -1.88 -15.32 22.38
C ALA A 332 -2.45 -14.17 23.20
N ALA A 333 -3.67 -14.35 23.75
CA ALA A 333 -4.25 -13.36 24.63
C ALA A 333 -3.31 -13.09 25.80
N VAL A 334 -3.04 -11.81 26.06
CA VAL A 334 -2.21 -11.40 27.20
C VAL A 334 -3.04 -11.39 28.47
N VAL A 335 -4.29 -10.94 28.35
CA VAL A 335 -5.26 -10.89 29.45
C VAL A 335 -6.60 -11.37 28.92
N VAL A 336 -7.24 -12.23 29.71
CA VAL A 336 -8.63 -12.64 29.55
C VAL A 336 -9.23 -12.66 30.95
N ASP A 337 -10.31 -11.90 31.15
CA ASP A 337 -11.11 -11.95 32.37
C ASP A 337 -12.59 -11.98 31.97
N ASP A 338 -13.29 -13.00 32.43
CA ASP A 338 -14.65 -13.34 31.99
C ASP A 338 -15.73 -13.05 33.06
N ASP A 339 -15.37 -12.47 34.22
CA ASP A 339 -16.34 -12.11 35.27
C ASP A 339 -15.77 -11.06 36.25
N VAL A 340 -15.20 -9.96 35.75
CA VAL A 340 -14.76 -8.85 36.60
C VAL A 340 -15.92 -7.90 36.90
N THR A 341 -16.01 -7.41 38.13
CA THR A 341 -16.89 -6.27 38.46
C THR A 341 -16.08 -4.99 38.44
N VAL A 342 -16.36 -4.12 37.48
CA VAL A 342 -15.77 -2.79 37.37
C VAL A 342 -16.63 -1.80 38.16
N ASP A 343 -16.01 -1.08 39.11
CA ASP A 343 -16.60 0.01 39.89
C ASP A 343 -15.53 1.10 40.07
N GLY A 344 -15.68 2.22 39.35
CA GLY A 344 -14.61 3.17 39.12
C GLY A 344 -13.66 2.70 38.01
N ALA A 345 -12.35 2.92 38.18
CA ALA A 345 -11.33 2.52 37.21
C ALA A 345 -10.76 1.13 37.55
N HIS A 346 -10.66 0.26 36.55
CA HIS A 346 -10.05 -1.05 36.62
C HIS A 346 -8.85 -1.09 35.66
N ALA A 347 -7.64 -1.07 36.21
CA ALA A 347 -6.41 -1.15 35.43
C ALA A 347 -6.24 -2.56 34.84
N ILE A 348 -5.86 -2.64 33.57
CA ILE A 348 -5.50 -3.88 32.89
C ILE A 348 -3.97 -3.99 32.86
N ASP A 349 -3.44 -5.07 33.42
CA ASP A 349 -1.99 -5.34 33.41
C ASP A 349 -1.56 -5.90 32.04
N VAL A 350 -0.97 -5.04 31.20
CA VAL A 350 -0.52 -5.37 29.85
C VAL A 350 0.98 -5.06 29.73
N PRO A 351 1.82 -5.96 29.17
CA PRO A 351 3.20 -5.65 28.85
C PRO A 351 3.29 -4.43 27.94
N GLY A 352 4.16 -3.47 28.27
CA GLY A 352 4.17 -2.16 27.61
C GLY A 352 4.30 -2.21 26.07
N ASN A 353 5.05 -3.17 25.53
CA ASN A 353 5.23 -3.33 24.09
C ASN A 353 3.97 -3.79 23.32
N VAL A 354 2.92 -4.22 24.01
CA VAL A 354 1.68 -4.72 23.37
C VAL A 354 0.75 -3.57 23.00
N THR A 355 0.73 -2.47 23.77
CA THR A 355 -0.28 -1.41 23.62
C THR A 355 -0.29 -0.77 22.24
N LYS A 356 0.88 -0.63 21.60
CA LYS A 356 1.04 -0.02 20.26
C LYS A 356 0.51 -0.84 19.09
N ALA A 357 0.21 -2.13 19.30
CA ALA A 357 -0.30 -3.04 18.27
C ALA A 357 -1.19 -4.08 18.95
N SER A 358 -2.40 -3.66 19.30
CA SER A 358 -3.30 -4.46 20.13
C SER A 358 -4.76 -4.36 19.73
N GLU A 359 -5.52 -5.35 20.19
CA GLU A 359 -6.96 -5.35 20.20
C GLU A 359 -7.44 -5.49 21.65
N LEU A 360 -8.19 -4.51 22.13
CA LEU A 360 -8.98 -4.59 23.36
C LEU A 360 -10.45 -4.84 22.98
N LEU A 361 -11.02 -5.92 23.50
CA LEU A 361 -12.44 -6.24 23.38
C LEU A 361 -13.04 -6.32 24.78
N ALA A 362 -14.00 -5.44 25.09
CA ALA A 362 -14.72 -5.42 26.36
C ALA A 362 -16.24 -5.52 26.12
N THR A 363 -16.92 -6.32 26.94
CA THR A 363 -18.37 -6.46 26.96
C THR A 363 -18.87 -6.18 28.36
N PHE A 364 -19.67 -5.13 28.52
CA PHE A 364 -20.27 -4.71 29.78
C PHE A 364 -21.69 -5.23 29.87
N GLU A 365 -22.09 -5.85 30.97
CA GLU A 365 -23.51 -6.09 31.29
C GLU A 365 -24.18 -4.74 31.55
N LEU A 366 -25.29 -4.44 30.86
CA LEU A 366 -25.94 -3.15 30.99
C LEU A 366 -26.53 -2.97 32.41
N PRO A 367 -26.11 -1.95 33.18
CA PRO A 367 -26.52 -1.80 34.56
C PRO A 367 -28.00 -1.37 34.68
N THR A 368 -28.65 -1.68 35.80
CA THR A 368 -30.06 -1.27 36.02
C THR A 368 -30.22 0.21 36.41
N VAL A 369 -29.12 0.96 36.52
CA VAL A 369 -29.08 2.39 36.84
C VAL A 369 -28.29 3.12 35.75
N LYS A 370 -28.44 4.45 35.67
CA LYS A 370 -27.61 5.27 34.78
C LYS A 370 -26.14 5.07 35.11
N ALA A 371 -25.31 4.85 34.10
CA ALA A 371 -23.89 4.66 34.28
C ALA A 371 -23.11 5.13 33.05
N THR A 372 -21.90 5.64 33.28
CA THR A 372 -20.90 5.80 32.22
C THR A 372 -20.02 4.56 32.21
N LEU A 373 -19.97 3.89 31.06
CA LEU A 373 -19.09 2.75 30.79
C LEU A 373 -17.94 3.24 29.92
N SER A 374 -16.69 2.85 30.19
CA SER A 374 -15.55 3.34 29.43
C SER A 374 -14.43 2.32 29.27
N ALA A 375 -13.62 2.54 28.23
CA ALA A 375 -12.37 1.86 27.98
C ALA A 375 -11.29 2.89 27.60
N THR A 376 -10.09 2.67 28.12
CA THR A 376 -8.94 3.55 27.93
C THR A 376 -7.75 2.74 27.42
N VAL A 377 -7.08 3.25 26.38
CA VAL A 377 -5.81 2.73 25.86
C VAL A 377 -4.84 3.91 25.75
N GLY A 378 -3.79 3.94 26.55
CA GLY A 378 -2.91 5.12 26.67
C GLY A 378 -3.69 6.39 26.98
N ASP A 379 -3.54 7.41 26.13
CA ASP A 379 -4.25 8.69 26.26
C ASP A 379 -5.62 8.70 25.55
N LEU A 380 -6.00 7.60 24.90
CA LEU A 380 -7.31 7.44 24.26
C LEU A 380 -8.32 6.92 25.26
N GLU A 381 -9.32 7.74 25.61
CA GLU A 381 -10.48 7.34 26.41
C GLU A 381 -11.75 7.38 25.56
N CYS A 382 -12.57 6.33 25.68
CA CYS A 382 -13.88 6.21 25.05
C CYS A 382 -14.93 5.79 26.07
N SER A 383 -16.07 6.47 26.07
CA SER A 383 -17.13 6.31 27.07
C SER A 383 -18.52 6.37 26.46
N VAL A 384 -19.46 5.65 27.07
CA VAL A 384 -20.88 5.64 26.74
C VAL A 384 -21.69 5.96 27.99
N ASP A 385 -22.51 7.01 27.94
CA ASP A 385 -23.46 7.36 28.99
C ASP A 385 -24.76 6.58 28.80
N TYR A 386 -24.85 5.44 29.47
CA TYR A 386 -26.01 4.56 29.41
C TYR A 386 -27.13 5.04 30.34
N ASP A 387 -28.37 5.00 29.82
CA ASP A 387 -29.59 5.36 30.56
C ASP A 387 -30.65 4.25 30.38
N PRO A 388 -30.84 3.34 31.35
CA PRO A 388 -31.84 2.28 31.25
C PRO A 388 -33.28 2.81 31.24
N GLY A 389 -33.49 4.09 31.58
CA GLY A 389 -34.80 4.75 31.54
C GLY A 389 -35.15 5.37 30.19
N ALA A 390 -34.25 5.31 29.20
CA ALA A 390 -34.53 5.84 27.87
C ALA A 390 -35.61 4.99 27.17
N GLY A 391 -36.77 5.59 26.87
CA GLY A 391 -37.94 4.87 26.35
C GLY A 391 -37.90 4.62 24.84
N GLY A 392 -38.68 3.63 24.38
CA GLY A 392 -38.84 3.28 22.97
C GLY A 392 -38.40 1.84 22.66
N ALA A 393 -38.42 1.46 21.39
CA ALA A 393 -37.84 0.19 20.94
C ALA A 393 -36.29 0.21 20.95
N TYR A 394 -35.72 1.42 20.82
CA TYR A 394 -34.30 1.73 20.93
C TYR A 394 -34.13 3.15 21.49
N ALA A 395 -32.93 3.44 21.99
CA ALA A 395 -32.51 4.77 22.42
C ALA A 395 -31.09 5.07 21.98
N ASP A 396 -30.81 6.35 21.74
CA ASP A 396 -29.46 6.85 21.41
C ASP A 396 -28.78 7.36 22.69
N HIS A 397 -27.66 6.75 23.05
CA HIS A 397 -26.86 7.05 24.25
C HIS A 397 -25.64 7.89 23.88
N ALA A 398 -25.27 8.87 24.71
CA ALA A 398 -24.17 9.77 24.39
C ALA A 398 -22.83 9.01 24.43
N VAL A 399 -21.98 9.28 23.43
CA VAL A 399 -20.64 8.71 23.30
C VAL A 399 -19.62 9.85 23.29
N ARG A 400 -18.56 9.71 24.09
CA ARG A 400 -17.37 10.59 24.03
C ARG A 400 -16.13 9.74 23.86
N CYS A 401 -15.37 9.95 22.80
CA CYS A 401 -14.22 9.11 22.47
C CYS A 401 -13.16 9.91 21.72
N GLY A 402 -11.96 10.05 22.32
CA GLY A 402 -10.84 10.79 21.72
C GLY A 402 -11.20 12.21 21.25
N GLY A 403 -11.99 12.94 22.03
CA GLY A 403 -12.45 14.30 21.69
C GLY A 403 -13.62 14.38 20.70
N LYS A 404 -14.12 13.24 20.17
CA LYS A 404 -15.33 13.17 19.36
C LYS A 404 -16.56 12.95 20.24
N ASN A 405 -17.67 13.59 19.88
CA ASN A 405 -18.97 13.42 20.52
C ASN A 405 -19.96 12.85 19.49
N THR A 406 -20.64 11.76 19.82
CA THR A 406 -21.64 11.14 18.97
C THR A 406 -22.65 10.38 19.84
N THR A 407 -23.43 9.48 19.24
CA THR A 407 -24.35 8.61 19.95
C THR A 407 -24.15 7.14 19.56
N LEU A 408 -24.59 6.25 20.45
CA LEU A 408 -24.70 4.82 20.23
C LEU A 408 -26.16 4.41 20.39
N ARG A 409 -26.74 3.83 19.35
CA ARG A 409 -28.09 3.29 19.41
C ARG A 409 -28.11 1.90 20.04
N LEU A 410 -28.83 1.75 21.14
CA LEU A 410 -29.09 0.45 21.78
C LEU A 410 -30.58 0.10 21.71
N LEU A 411 -30.87 -1.18 21.56
CA LEU A 411 -32.22 -1.72 21.63
C LEU A 411 -32.63 -1.91 23.09
N ALA A 412 -33.91 -1.71 23.38
CA ALA A 412 -34.44 -1.90 24.73
C ALA A 412 -34.31 -3.36 25.25
N THR A 413 -34.08 -4.31 24.34
CA THR A 413 -33.90 -5.74 24.65
C THR A 413 -32.45 -6.16 24.85
N GLU A 414 -31.49 -5.27 24.58
CA GLU A 414 -30.07 -5.58 24.78
C GLU A 414 -29.74 -5.60 26.28
N THR A 415 -28.92 -6.57 26.67
CA THR A 415 -28.45 -6.73 28.06
C THR A 415 -26.96 -6.46 28.21
N SER A 416 -26.28 -6.14 27.10
CA SER A 416 -24.84 -5.91 27.10
C SER A 416 -24.42 -4.87 26.07
N LEU A 417 -23.29 -4.22 26.34
CA LEU A 417 -22.63 -3.27 25.46
C LEU A 417 -21.21 -3.77 25.13
N GLU A 418 -20.91 -3.90 23.84
CA GLU A 418 -19.56 -4.19 23.34
C GLU A 418 -18.79 -2.90 23.02
N MET A 419 -17.55 -2.80 23.52
CA MET A 419 -16.54 -1.83 23.07
C MET A 419 -15.31 -2.57 22.55
N ARG A 420 -14.93 -2.30 21.31
CA ARG A 420 -13.75 -2.88 20.68
C ARG A 420 -12.82 -1.78 20.19
N ILE A 421 -11.56 -1.83 20.60
CA ILE A 421 -10.53 -0.84 20.25
C ILE A 421 -9.37 -1.58 19.60
N PHE A 422 -9.05 -1.21 18.37
CA PHE A 422 -7.80 -1.58 17.71
C PHE A 422 -6.83 -0.42 17.86
N ALA A 423 -5.68 -0.68 18.47
CA ALA A 423 -4.58 0.26 18.61
C ALA A 423 -3.44 -0.14 17.66
N ASP A 424 -3.00 0.82 16.85
CA ASP A 424 -1.83 0.69 15.97
C ASP A 424 -0.87 1.87 16.23
N ALA A 425 0.30 1.87 15.58
CA ALA A 425 1.39 2.77 15.88
C ALA A 425 1.05 4.28 15.76
N THR A 426 0.12 4.65 14.87
CA THR A 426 -0.20 6.05 14.53
C THR A 426 -1.68 6.42 14.62
N PHE A 427 -2.56 5.45 14.84
CA PHE A 427 -3.99 5.67 15.00
C PHE A 427 -4.68 4.50 15.70
N ALA A 428 -5.95 4.69 16.05
CA ALA A 428 -6.82 3.68 16.60
C ALA A 428 -8.19 3.67 15.91
N GLU A 429 -8.83 2.51 15.90
CA GLU A 429 -10.21 2.35 15.44
C GLU A 429 -11.07 1.78 16.56
N VAL A 430 -12.16 2.47 16.88
CA VAL A 430 -13.10 2.12 17.94
C VAL A 430 -14.43 1.72 17.33
N TYR A 431 -14.95 0.58 17.77
CA TYR A 431 -16.24 0.04 17.32
C TYR A 431 -17.11 -0.24 18.54
N LEU A 432 -18.29 0.37 18.56
CA LEU A 432 -19.27 0.20 19.63
C LEU A 432 -20.45 -0.63 19.12
N GLN A 433 -20.83 -1.63 19.92
CA GLN A 433 -21.93 -2.56 19.67
C GLN A 433 -21.90 -3.12 18.24
N ARG A 434 -20.81 -3.81 17.89
CA ARG A 434 -20.63 -4.37 16.53
C ARG A 434 -20.70 -3.31 15.42
N GLY A 435 -20.12 -2.13 15.65
CA GLY A 435 -19.97 -1.11 14.62
C GLY A 435 -21.25 -0.33 14.30
N ARG A 436 -22.20 -0.24 15.25
CA ARG A 436 -23.30 0.74 15.17
C ARG A 436 -22.78 2.17 15.24
N THR A 437 -21.67 2.35 15.94
CA THR A 437 -20.86 3.57 15.95
C THR A 437 -19.42 3.16 15.75
N ALA A 438 -18.75 3.73 14.75
CA ALA A 438 -17.33 3.55 14.47
C ALA A 438 -16.61 4.90 14.57
N ILE A 439 -15.37 4.89 15.07
CA ILE A 439 -14.58 6.10 15.30
C ILE A 439 -13.11 5.82 14.98
N THR A 440 -12.58 6.50 13.97
CA THR A 440 -11.14 6.45 13.60
C THR A 440 -10.41 7.64 14.22
N LEU A 441 -9.37 7.42 15.03
CA LEU A 441 -8.75 8.47 15.84
C LEU A 441 -7.23 8.48 15.66
N VAL A 442 -6.66 9.67 15.51
CA VAL A 442 -5.20 9.85 15.60
C VAL A 442 -4.76 9.51 17.02
N SER A 443 -3.79 8.62 17.14
CA SER A 443 -3.23 8.24 18.43
C SER A 443 -1.79 7.79 18.25
N ALA A 444 -0.88 8.27 19.10
CA ALA A 444 0.50 7.82 19.12
C ALA A 444 0.78 7.20 20.49
N PHE A 445 0.45 5.92 20.63
CA PHE A 445 0.63 5.20 21.89
C PHE A 445 2.12 5.09 22.22
N LYS A 446 2.47 5.28 23.50
CA LYS A 446 3.84 5.08 24.00
C LYS A 446 4.08 3.60 24.33
N ASP A 447 5.34 3.19 24.44
CA ASP A 447 5.70 1.80 24.84
C ASP A 447 5.34 1.49 26.29
N ASP A 448 5.02 2.51 27.10
CA ASP A 448 4.57 2.37 28.49
C ASP A 448 3.09 2.74 28.63
N ALA A 449 2.35 2.82 27.52
CA ALA A 449 0.93 3.13 27.55
C ALA A 449 0.15 2.04 28.29
N THR A 450 -0.71 2.47 29.22
CA THR A 450 -1.53 1.59 30.06
C THR A 450 -2.91 1.38 29.45
N MET A 451 -3.62 0.34 29.90
CA MET A 451 -5.02 0.11 29.53
C MET A 451 -5.88 0.07 30.78
N ALA A 452 -7.13 0.51 30.67
CA ALA A 452 -8.09 0.45 31.77
C ALA A 452 -9.53 0.33 31.26
N LEU A 453 -10.40 -0.22 32.10
CA LEU A 453 -11.84 -0.16 31.96
C LEU A 453 -12.41 0.77 33.03
N GLY A 454 -13.56 1.36 32.76
CA GLY A 454 -14.26 2.23 33.71
C GLY A 454 -15.74 1.95 33.75
N ALA A 455 -16.32 2.07 34.94
CA ALA A 455 -17.77 2.08 35.13
C ALA A 455 -18.13 3.00 36.30
N SER A 456 -19.10 3.89 36.12
CA SER A 456 -19.56 4.79 37.21
C SER A 456 -20.55 4.11 38.17
N ALA A 457 -20.85 2.83 37.98
CA ALA A 457 -21.64 1.97 38.85
C ALA A 457 -21.11 0.54 38.72
N PRO A 458 -21.22 -0.31 39.76
CA PRO A 458 -20.78 -1.70 39.70
C PRO A 458 -21.37 -2.42 38.49
N THR A 459 -20.49 -2.82 37.57
CA THR A 459 -20.85 -3.40 36.29
C THR A 459 -20.03 -4.65 36.04
N LYS A 460 -20.70 -5.76 35.72
CA LYS A 460 -20.02 -6.96 35.28
C LYS A 460 -19.46 -6.75 33.89
N THR A 461 -18.21 -7.11 33.69
CA THR A 461 -17.49 -6.88 32.44
C THR A 461 -16.63 -8.09 32.11
N ASN A 462 -16.67 -8.48 30.84
CA ASN A 462 -15.78 -9.48 30.28
C ASN A 462 -14.85 -8.77 29.31
N PHE A 463 -13.56 -9.06 29.33
CA PHE A 463 -12.65 -8.44 28.40
C PHE A 463 -11.47 -9.33 28.02
N SER A 464 -10.88 -9.00 26.88
CA SER A 464 -9.67 -9.65 26.40
C SER A 464 -8.76 -8.63 25.73
N VAL A 465 -7.45 -8.81 25.89
CA VAL A 465 -6.42 -8.04 25.19
C VAL A 465 -5.54 -8.97 24.38
N TYR A 466 -5.46 -8.72 23.08
CA TYR A 466 -4.63 -9.47 22.14
C TYR A 466 -3.54 -8.57 21.56
N PRO A 467 -2.28 -9.03 21.48
CA PRO A 467 -1.29 -8.40 20.63
C PRO A 467 -1.64 -8.74 19.18
N MET A 468 -1.44 -7.81 18.26
CA MET A 468 -1.79 -7.97 16.85
C MET A 468 -0.52 -8.13 16.01
N LYS A 469 -0.50 -9.15 15.16
CA LYS A 469 0.60 -9.41 14.21
C LYS A 469 0.58 -8.38 13.07
N ALA A 470 1.73 -8.16 12.46
CA ALA A 470 1.84 -7.38 11.23
C ALA A 470 0.99 -7.99 10.11
N ILE A 471 0.36 -7.11 9.32
CA ILE A 471 -0.46 -7.50 8.16
C ILE A 471 0.36 -7.72 6.89
N TRP A 472 1.61 -7.26 6.87
CA TRP A 472 2.46 -7.37 5.69
C TRP A 472 3.07 -8.76 5.60
N VAL A 473 2.96 -9.39 4.43
CA VAL A 473 3.55 -10.73 4.17
C VAL A 473 5.08 -10.79 4.29
N ASP A 474 5.74 -9.64 4.50
CA ASP A 474 7.17 -9.46 4.75
C ASP A 474 7.46 -8.09 5.43
N GLU A 475 8.17 -8.06 6.57
CA GLU A 475 8.63 -6.83 7.24
C GLU A 475 9.71 -6.09 6.43
N ALA A 476 10.51 -6.81 5.62
CA ALA A 476 11.52 -6.21 4.74
C ALA A 476 10.89 -5.41 3.58
N ALA A 477 9.59 -5.63 3.28
CA ALA A 477 8.88 -4.92 2.22
C ALA A 477 8.77 -3.40 2.47
N GLY A 478 8.86 -2.94 3.73
CA GLY A 478 8.85 -1.51 4.07
C GLY A 478 10.10 -0.78 3.57
N ILE A 479 11.29 -1.32 3.89
CA ILE A 479 12.59 -0.76 3.46
C ILE A 479 12.76 -0.86 1.94
N MET A 480 12.32 -1.98 1.35
CA MET A 480 12.41 -2.19 -0.10
C MET A 480 11.50 -1.23 -0.90
N ARG A 481 10.31 -0.91 -0.39
CA ARG A 481 9.40 0.08 -1.01
C ARG A 481 10.00 1.49 -1.06
N GLY A 482 10.63 1.94 0.03
CA GLY A 482 11.30 3.24 0.08
C GLY A 482 12.43 3.39 -0.96
N ASN A 483 13.07 2.28 -1.34
CA ASN A 483 14.14 2.24 -2.34
C ASN A 483 13.65 1.85 -3.75
N GLN A 484 12.34 1.69 -3.97
CA GLN A 484 11.80 1.23 -5.26
C GLN A 484 12.17 2.17 -6.42
N LYS A 485 12.33 3.48 -6.18
CA LYS A 485 12.81 4.44 -7.20
C LYS A 485 14.22 4.09 -7.70
N VAL A 486 15.09 3.62 -6.81
CA VAL A 486 16.45 3.18 -7.12
C VAL A 486 16.40 1.89 -7.93
N PHE A 487 15.64 0.90 -7.45
CA PHE A 487 15.49 -0.39 -8.13
C PHE A 487 14.88 -0.24 -9.53
N ASN A 488 13.88 0.64 -9.70
CA ASN A 488 13.29 0.94 -10.99
C ASN A 488 14.31 1.57 -11.94
N ARG A 489 15.16 2.48 -11.45
CA ARG A 489 16.23 3.07 -12.28
C ARG A 489 17.21 2.00 -12.71
N VAL A 490 17.71 1.16 -11.80
CA VAL A 490 18.63 0.04 -12.11
C VAL A 490 18.00 -0.87 -13.17
N ALA A 491 16.74 -1.25 -12.97
CA ALA A 491 16.03 -2.14 -13.89
C ALA A 491 15.79 -1.50 -15.26
N ALA A 492 15.39 -0.23 -15.31
CA ALA A 492 15.22 0.51 -16.57
C ALA A 492 16.54 0.64 -17.33
N ASP A 493 17.64 0.82 -16.60
CA ASP A 493 18.98 0.88 -17.16
C ASP A 493 19.35 -0.48 -17.76
N ILE A 494 19.24 -1.57 -16.99
CA ILE A 494 19.45 -2.96 -17.46
C ILE A 494 18.59 -3.28 -18.69
N ALA A 495 17.31 -2.93 -18.66
CA ALA A 495 16.40 -3.15 -19.79
C ALA A 495 16.79 -2.32 -21.03
N GLY A 496 17.23 -1.07 -20.85
CA GLY A 496 17.61 -0.15 -21.93
C GLY A 496 18.94 -0.51 -22.62
N ARG A 497 19.69 -1.48 -22.11
CA ARG A 497 21.05 -1.82 -22.57
C ARG A 497 21.11 -2.82 -23.74
N GLY A 498 19.97 -3.32 -24.23
CA GLY A 498 19.90 -4.13 -25.45
C GLY A 498 20.55 -5.52 -25.35
N LEU A 499 20.57 -6.10 -24.14
CA LEU A 499 21.03 -7.47 -23.89
C LEU A 499 20.28 -8.50 -24.76
N PRO A 500 20.96 -9.55 -25.25
CA PRO A 500 20.29 -10.60 -26.00
C PRO A 500 19.27 -11.34 -25.12
N ALA A 501 18.19 -11.81 -25.73
CA ALA A 501 17.20 -12.61 -25.03
C ALA A 501 17.86 -13.85 -24.38
N GLY A 502 17.49 -14.11 -23.13
CA GLY A 502 18.05 -15.16 -22.28
C GLY A 502 19.37 -14.79 -21.58
N ALA A 503 19.88 -13.56 -21.75
CA ALA A 503 21.08 -13.12 -21.05
C ALA A 503 20.93 -13.21 -19.53
N ALA A 504 22.04 -13.58 -18.88
CA ALA A 504 22.12 -13.80 -17.45
C ALA A 504 22.71 -12.57 -16.75
N VAL A 505 21.94 -11.98 -15.83
CA VAL A 505 22.34 -10.85 -15.00
C VAL A 505 22.62 -11.36 -13.59
N LEU A 506 23.83 -11.14 -13.09
CA LEU A 506 24.18 -11.40 -11.69
C LEU A 506 23.77 -10.21 -10.82
N ASP A 507 23.09 -10.45 -9.71
CA ASP A 507 22.78 -9.44 -8.70
C ASP A 507 23.47 -9.78 -7.38
N LEU A 508 24.33 -8.89 -6.90
CA LEU A 508 25.19 -9.04 -5.73
C LEU A 508 24.56 -8.34 -4.53
N GLY A 509 24.31 -9.09 -3.46
CA GLY A 509 23.75 -8.56 -2.21
C GLY A 509 22.30 -8.14 -2.34
N ALA A 510 21.49 -8.93 -3.05
CA ALA A 510 20.12 -8.60 -3.40
C ALA A 510 19.12 -8.65 -2.23
N SER A 511 19.57 -9.00 -1.01
CA SER A 511 18.72 -9.17 0.16
C SER A 511 17.49 -10.03 -0.16
N GLY A 512 16.28 -9.61 0.21
CA GLY A 512 15.01 -10.28 -0.12
C GLY A 512 14.64 -10.28 -1.61
N GLY A 513 15.57 -10.00 -2.53
CA GLY A 513 15.39 -10.11 -3.99
C GLY A 513 15.23 -8.79 -4.74
N GLU A 514 15.75 -7.67 -4.23
CA GLU A 514 15.80 -6.41 -5.00
C GLU A 514 17.25 -5.95 -5.19
N PRO A 515 17.61 -5.41 -6.37
CA PRO A 515 16.75 -5.11 -7.52
C PRO A 515 16.40 -6.32 -8.39
N SER A 516 16.83 -7.55 -8.06
CA SER A 516 16.61 -8.76 -8.87
C SER A 516 15.19 -8.92 -9.43
N LEU A 517 14.17 -8.79 -8.59
CA LEU A 517 12.77 -8.94 -8.96
C LEU A 517 12.28 -7.77 -9.82
N THR A 518 12.70 -6.55 -9.51
CA THR A 518 12.39 -5.37 -10.32
C THR A 518 13.05 -5.45 -11.71
N ILE A 519 14.30 -5.94 -11.80
CA ILE A 519 15.00 -6.21 -13.07
C ILE A 519 14.24 -7.25 -13.87
N ALA A 520 13.93 -8.40 -13.28
CA ALA A 520 13.18 -9.45 -13.96
C ALA A 520 11.83 -8.93 -14.45
N ARG A 521 11.07 -8.17 -13.65
CA ARG A 521 9.78 -7.61 -14.08
C ARG A 521 9.92 -6.64 -15.27
N THR A 522 10.95 -5.80 -15.25
CA THR A 522 11.16 -4.76 -16.27
C THR A 522 11.74 -5.34 -17.57
N ALA A 523 12.73 -6.23 -17.47
CA ALA A 523 13.42 -6.85 -18.58
C ALA A 523 12.96 -8.32 -18.72
N LYS A 524 11.83 -8.50 -19.42
CA LYS A 524 11.13 -9.80 -19.52
C LYS A 524 11.97 -10.91 -20.16
N ASP A 525 12.89 -10.54 -21.04
CA ASP A 525 13.73 -11.48 -21.78
C ASP A 525 15.01 -11.87 -21.03
N LEU A 526 15.28 -11.33 -19.84
CA LEU A 526 16.49 -11.62 -19.07
C LEU A 526 16.24 -12.64 -17.96
N ARG A 527 17.29 -13.35 -17.58
CA ARG A 527 17.34 -14.19 -16.37
C ARG A 527 18.22 -13.51 -15.33
N VAL A 528 17.81 -13.56 -14.07
CA VAL A 528 18.56 -12.96 -12.96
C VAL A 528 19.03 -14.05 -12.02
N VAL A 529 20.31 -14.01 -11.66
CA VAL A 529 20.89 -14.82 -10.59
C VAL A 529 21.12 -13.89 -9.40
N SER A 530 20.28 -14.05 -8.39
CA SER A 530 20.22 -13.24 -7.18
C SER A 530 21.08 -13.88 -6.10
N THR A 531 22.04 -13.13 -5.56
CA THR A 531 22.98 -13.62 -4.56
C THR A 531 22.93 -12.77 -3.30
N ASP A 532 22.98 -13.41 -2.14
CA ASP A 532 23.13 -12.73 -0.86
C ASP A 532 23.84 -13.65 0.14
N PHE A 533 24.68 -13.10 1.02
CA PHE A 533 25.44 -13.94 1.97
C PHE A 533 24.55 -14.50 3.08
N ALA A 534 23.38 -13.90 3.36
CA ALA A 534 22.51 -14.30 4.45
C ALA A 534 21.46 -15.34 3.99
N PRO A 535 21.44 -16.56 4.56
CA PRO A 535 20.48 -17.60 4.19
C PRO A 535 18.99 -17.19 4.24
N PRO A 536 18.51 -16.39 5.22
CA PRO A 536 17.11 -15.97 5.26
C PRO A 536 16.65 -15.16 4.04
N ASN A 537 17.54 -14.36 3.47
CA ASN A 537 17.27 -13.48 2.33
C ASN A 537 16.91 -14.27 1.07
N LYS A 538 17.56 -15.42 0.85
CA LYS A 538 17.20 -16.37 -0.21
C LYS A 538 15.75 -16.83 -0.11
N ALA A 539 15.33 -17.29 1.08
CA ALA A 539 13.97 -17.80 1.27
C ALA A 539 12.91 -16.70 1.08
N ILE A 540 13.20 -15.47 1.52
CA ILE A 540 12.36 -14.29 1.28
C ILE A 540 12.26 -14.02 -0.22
N GLY A 541 13.40 -13.98 -0.92
CA GLY A 541 13.47 -13.78 -2.36
C GLY A 541 12.68 -14.82 -3.15
N GLU A 542 12.81 -16.11 -2.82
CA GLU A 542 12.06 -17.20 -3.46
C GLU A 542 10.54 -17.07 -3.25
N LYS A 543 10.11 -16.74 -2.02
CA LYS A 543 8.70 -16.51 -1.70
C LYS A 543 8.14 -15.35 -2.53
N ARG A 544 8.88 -14.25 -2.64
CA ARG A 544 8.50 -13.05 -3.40
C ARG A 544 8.51 -13.32 -4.91
N ALA A 545 9.51 -14.01 -5.43
CA ALA A 545 9.57 -14.42 -6.82
C ALA A 545 8.37 -15.28 -7.20
N LYS A 546 8.00 -16.24 -6.35
CA LYS A 546 6.79 -17.05 -6.54
C LYS A 546 5.53 -16.18 -6.51
N ALA A 547 5.42 -15.29 -5.54
CA ALA A 547 4.27 -14.38 -5.44
C ALA A 547 4.13 -13.50 -6.70
N PHE A 548 5.24 -13.03 -7.27
CA PHE A 548 5.25 -12.19 -8.47
C PHE A 548 5.24 -12.97 -9.80
N GLY A 549 5.15 -14.31 -9.80
CA GLY A 549 5.22 -15.11 -11.03
C GLY A 549 6.60 -15.07 -11.72
N LEU A 550 7.67 -14.81 -10.98
CA LEU A 550 9.04 -14.64 -11.45
C LEU A 550 9.96 -15.83 -11.12
N ALA A 551 9.43 -16.89 -10.51
CA ALA A 551 10.21 -18.03 -10.04
C ALA A 551 11.04 -18.73 -11.15
N ASP A 552 10.56 -18.69 -12.40
CA ASP A 552 11.28 -19.29 -13.54
C ASP A 552 12.42 -18.41 -14.09
N ARG A 553 12.45 -17.14 -13.68
CA ARG A 553 13.35 -16.11 -14.23
C ARG A 553 14.36 -15.57 -13.22
N VAL A 554 14.12 -15.78 -11.93
CA VAL A 554 15.05 -15.37 -10.87
C VAL A 554 15.48 -16.58 -10.05
N GLU A 555 16.76 -16.89 -10.10
CA GLU A 555 17.39 -17.94 -9.29
C GLU A 555 18.05 -17.31 -8.07
N PHE A 556 17.89 -17.90 -6.88
CA PHE A 556 18.42 -17.34 -5.64
C PHE A 556 19.49 -18.24 -5.02
N HIS A 557 20.63 -17.65 -4.63
CA HIS A 557 21.73 -18.36 -3.98
C HIS A 557 22.19 -17.65 -2.71
N THR A 558 22.55 -18.46 -1.72
CA THR A 558 23.29 -17.95 -0.56
C THR A 558 24.77 -17.94 -0.89
N THR A 559 25.34 -16.77 -1.19
CA THR A 559 26.72 -16.63 -1.68
C THR A 559 27.35 -15.33 -1.17
N ASP A 560 28.62 -15.40 -0.75
CA ASP A 560 29.44 -14.22 -0.45
C ASP A 560 29.92 -13.59 -1.76
N ALA A 561 29.76 -12.27 -1.92
CA ALA A 561 30.20 -11.56 -3.12
C ALA A 561 31.72 -11.65 -3.37
N GLN A 562 32.52 -12.01 -2.34
CA GLN A 562 33.96 -12.23 -2.43
C GLN A 562 34.34 -13.62 -2.97
N ASP A 563 33.36 -14.54 -3.10
CA ASP A 563 33.55 -15.90 -3.60
C ASP A 563 32.40 -16.28 -4.55
N LEU A 564 32.63 -16.07 -5.86
CA LEU A 564 31.71 -16.44 -6.92
C LEU A 564 32.15 -17.75 -7.60
N SER A 565 32.90 -18.61 -6.90
CA SER A 565 33.44 -19.87 -7.45
C SER A 565 32.37 -20.87 -7.87
N ALA A 566 31.12 -20.68 -7.42
CA ALA A 566 29.97 -21.44 -7.88
C ALA A 566 29.68 -21.26 -9.38
N TRP A 567 30.16 -20.17 -10.00
CA TRP A 567 30.00 -19.88 -11.41
C TRP A 567 31.33 -19.88 -12.17
N ALA A 568 31.29 -20.41 -13.39
CA ALA A 568 32.43 -20.45 -14.29
C ALA A 568 32.82 -19.05 -14.78
N ASP A 569 34.05 -18.92 -15.28
CA ASP A 569 34.53 -17.70 -15.94
C ASP A 569 33.61 -17.36 -17.13
N GLY A 570 33.21 -16.09 -17.24
CA GLY A 570 32.29 -15.64 -18.29
C GLY A 570 30.87 -16.21 -18.23
N ALA A 571 30.38 -16.62 -17.05
CA ALA A 571 29.01 -17.08 -16.87
C ALA A 571 27.93 -16.01 -17.11
N PHE A 572 28.23 -14.73 -16.85
CA PHE A 572 27.24 -13.65 -16.85
C PHE A 572 27.45 -12.62 -17.96
N ASP A 573 26.34 -12.10 -18.46
CA ASP A 573 26.29 -11.03 -19.46
C ASP A 573 26.36 -9.64 -18.82
N ALA A 574 25.86 -9.51 -17.58
CA ALA A 574 25.92 -8.28 -16.80
C ALA A 574 25.98 -8.60 -15.30
N ALA A 575 26.44 -7.64 -14.51
CA ALA A 575 26.40 -7.72 -13.06
C ALA A 575 25.88 -6.40 -12.48
N VAL A 576 25.04 -6.50 -11.46
CA VAL A 576 24.59 -5.39 -10.64
C VAL A 576 24.88 -5.67 -9.17
N GLY A 577 25.07 -4.64 -8.38
CA GLY A 577 25.17 -4.73 -6.94
C GLY A 577 24.63 -3.47 -6.30
N THR A 578 23.44 -3.54 -5.73
CA THR A 578 22.82 -2.38 -5.09
C THR A 578 23.04 -2.48 -3.58
N TYR A 579 23.74 -1.51 -3.01
CA TYR A 579 24.08 -1.49 -1.59
C TYR A 579 24.84 -2.74 -1.11
N VAL A 580 25.86 -3.18 -1.85
CA VAL A 580 26.65 -4.37 -1.47
C VAL A 580 28.10 -4.07 -1.07
N LEU A 581 28.85 -3.30 -1.86
CA LEU A 581 30.31 -3.17 -1.67
C LEU A 581 30.74 -2.48 -0.36
N MET A 582 29.82 -1.76 0.27
CA MET A 582 30.08 -1.12 1.56
C MET A 582 30.05 -2.10 2.73
N PHE A 583 29.58 -3.33 2.49
CA PHE A 583 29.53 -4.43 3.44
C PHE A 583 30.63 -5.46 3.20
N THR A 584 31.37 -5.36 2.10
CA THR A 584 32.39 -6.36 1.73
C THR A 584 33.75 -5.97 2.30
N PRO A 585 34.37 -6.80 3.16
CA PRO A 585 35.69 -6.50 3.74
C PRO A 585 36.79 -6.33 2.69
N ASP A 586 36.79 -7.15 1.64
CA ASP A 586 37.75 -7.09 0.54
C ASP A 586 37.07 -6.74 -0.78
N VAL A 587 36.89 -5.44 -1.01
CA VAL A 587 36.30 -4.91 -2.25
C VAL A 587 37.14 -5.30 -3.48
N ALA A 588 38.46 -5.42 -3.35
CA ALA A 588 39.33 -5.78 -4.46
C ALA A 588 39.08 -7.23 -4.91
N GLN A 589 38.88 -8.13 -3.94
CA GLN A 589 38.49 -9.50 -4.22
C GLN A 589 37.13 -9.59 -4.93
N VAL A 590 36.13 -8.82 -4.48
CA VAL A 590 34.81 -8.75 -5.17
C VAL A 590 34.99 -8.28 -6.62
N CYS A 591 35.73 -7.19 -6.85
CA CYS A 591 35.98 -6.69 -8.21
C CYS A 591 36.65 -7.75 -9.10
N SER A 592 37.60 -8.51 -8.55
CA SER A 592 38.30 -9.59 -9.25
C SER A 592 37.36 -10.75 -9.63
N GLU A 593 36.50 -11.18 -8.69
CA GLU A 593 35.52 -12.23 -8.93
C GLU A 593 34.45 -11.79 -9.95
N VAL A 594 33.95 -10.56 -9.84
CA VAL A 594 33.00 -10.01 -10.82
C VAL A 594 33.63 -9.94 -12.21
N ALA A 595 34.88 -9.46 -12.33
CA ALA A 595 35.61 -9.47 -13.59
C ALA A 595 35.82 -10.89 -14.13
N ARG A 596 35.95 -11.89 -13.27
CA ARG A 596 36.11 -13.30 -13.64
C ARG A 596 34.84 -13.88 -14.24
N VAL A 597 33.70 -13.69 -13.59
CA VAL A 597 32.44 -14.30 -14.01
C VAL A 597 31.74 -13.56 -15.16
N LEU A 598 32.19 -12.35 -15.52
CA LEU A 598 31.68 -11.61 -16.69
C LEU A 598 32.32 -12.03 -18.01
N LYS A 599 31.53 -12.10 -19.09
CA LYS A 599 32.00 -12.44 -20.45
C LYS A 599 32.98 -11.38 -21.00
N PRO A 600 34.13 -11.78 -21.59
CA PRO A 600 35.07 -10.83 -22.21
C PRO A 600 34.53 -10.19 -23.51
N GLY A 601 34.73 -8.88 -23.69
CA GLY A 601 34.55 -8.21 -24.99
C GLY A 601 33.11 -7.98 -25.44
N SER A 602 32.12 -8.15 -24.57
CA SER A 602 30.71 -7.85 -24.85
C SER A 602 30.48 -6.33 -24.90
N PRO A 603 30.04 -5.73 -26.02
CA PRO A 603 29.55 -4.35 -25.99
C PRO A 603 28.14 -4.38 -25.38
N GLN A 604 28.12 -4.10 -24.09
CA GLN A 604 27.00 -3.89 -23.17
C GLN A 604 26.29 -5.09 -22.49
N PRO A 605 25.98 -4.98 -21.18
CA PRO A 605 26.36 -3.91 -20.25
C PRO A 605 27.31 -4.28 -19.09
N PRO A 606 28.03 -3.27 -18.58
CA PRO A 606 29.03 -3.31 -17.51
C PRO A 606 28.56 -3.83 -16.14
N ALA A 607 29.53 -4.10 -15.25
CA ALA A 607 29.27 -4.21 -13.82
C ALA A 607 28.83 -2.84 -13.28
N LYS A 608 27.65 -2.79 -12.64
CA LYS A 608 27.08 -1.57 -12.05
C LYS A 608 26.91 -1.74 -10.54
N VAL A 609 27.48 -0.82 -9.77
CA VAL A 609 27.29 -0.82 -8.32
C VAL A 609 26.72 0.51 -7.87
N ASP A 610 25.60 0.45 -7.15
CA ASP A 610 25.04 1.62 -6.49
C ASP A 610 25.44 1.61 -5.02
N LEU A 611 26.08 2.69 -4.57
CA LEU A 611 26.56 2.84 -3.20
C LEU A 611 25.60 3.70 -2.38
N PHE A 612 25.51 3.38 -1.09
CA PHE A 612 24.65 4.10 -0.16
C PHE A 612 25.14 5.55 0.06
N GLY A 613 24.18 6.46 0.20
CA GLY A 613 24.34 7.89 -0.01
C GLY A 613 24.91 8.75 1.12
N LYS A 614 25.54 9.87 0.73
CA LYS A 614 25.96 10.99 1.61
C LYS A 614 24.85 11.51 2.54
N GLY A 615 23.59 11.40 2.11
CA GLY A 615 22.43 11.91 2.83
C GLY A 615 22.20 11.26 4.20
N LEU A 616 22.40 9.94 4.33
CA LEU A 616 22.29 9.25 5.63
C LEU A 616 23.39 9.71 6.59
N MET A 617 24.60 9.89 6.08
CA MET A 617 25.73 10.33 6.88
C MET A 617 25.54 11.76 7.39
N ALA A 618 24.96 12.65 6.57
CA ALA A 618 24.52 13.97 7.01
C ALA A 618 23.38 13.89 8.06
N MET A 619 22.43 12.97 7.87
CA MET A 619 21.32 12.73 8.79
C MET A 619 21.83 12.28 10.18
N VAL A 620 22.76 11.32 10.23
CA VAL A 620 23.40 10.86 11.47
C VAL A 620 24.19 11.98 12.16
N GLY A 621 24.90 12.80 11.38
CA GLY A 621 25.60 13.98 11.90
C GLY A 621 24.64 14.96 12.59
N ALA A 622 23.55 15.34 11.91
CA ALA A 622 22.54 16.24 12.45
C ALA A 622 21.85 15.69 13.72
N MET A 623 21.67 14.36 13.82
CA MET A 623 21.12 13.74 15.03
C MET A 623 22.05 13.84 16.24
N ARG A 624 23.36 13.70 16.04
CA ARG A 624 24.32 13.89 17.13
C ARG A 624 24.35 15.34 17.60
N GLU A 625 24.33 16.27 16.65
CA GLU A 625 24.28 17.71 16.93
C GLU A 625 23.01 18.11 17.69
N SER A 626 21.89 17.42 17.44
CA SER A 626 20.62 17.63 18.15
C SER A 626 20.45 16.75 19.41
N GLY A 627 21.43 15.93 19.76
CA GLY A 627 21.41 15.07 20.96
C GLY A 627 20.57 13.79 20.85
N GLY A 628 20.11 13.43 19.65
CA GLY A 628 19.33 12.22 19.37
C GLY A 628 20.15 10.92 19.27
N LEU A 629 21.49 11.03 19.17
CA LEU A 629 22.41 9.89 19.19
C LEU A 629 23.55 10.14 20.19
N PRO A 630 24.07 9.09 20.85
CA PRO A 630 25.24 9.23 21.71
C PRO A 630 26.46 9.69 20.90
N MET A 631 27.33 10.48 21.56
CA MET A 631 28.64 10.81 21.00
C MET A 631 29.52 9.57 21.02
N PRO A 632 30.31 9.33 19.95
CA PRO A 632 31.24 8.21 19.91
C PRO A 632 32.34 8.33 20.97
N ASP A 633 32.91 7.19 21.33
CA ASP A 633 34.09 7.11 22.20
C ASP A 633 35.28 7.82 21.53
N PRO A 634 35.82 8.90 22.11
CA PRO A 634 36.95 9.64 21.54
C PRO A 634 38.25 8.81 21.46
N ASP A 635 38.36 7.72 22.23
CA ASP A 635 39.52 6.82 22.23
C ASP A 635 39.28 5.53 21.42
N GLY A 636 38.12 5.39 20.78
CA GLY A 636 37.77 4.26 19.92
C GLY A 636 38.52 4.26 18.58
N PRO A 637 38.69 3.09 17.93
CA PRO A 637 39.24 3.04 16.56
C PRO A 637 38.37 3.86 15.60
N PRO A 638 38.96 4.51 14.59
CA PRO A 638 38.19 5.28 13.62
C PRO A 638 37.17 4.35 12.95
N PRO A 639 35.88 4.65 13.05
CA PRO A 639 34.82 3.81 12.52
C PRO A 639 34.86 3.78 10.99
N THR A 640 34.69 2.60 10.40
CA THR A 640 34.54 2.43 8.95
C THR A 640 33.29 3.18 8.50
N ASN A 641 33.45 4.25 7.71
CA ASN A 641 32.31 4.88 7.04
C ASN A 641 31.97 4.03 5.80
N PRO A 642 30.83 3.32 5.78
CA PRO A 642 30.44 2.48 4.64
C PRO A 642 30.30 3.32 3.35
N CYS A 643 30.10 4.63 3.45
CA CYS A 643 29.97 5.54 2.30
C CYS A 643 31.31 6.11 1.79
N ASN A 644 32.44 5.90 2.47
CA ASN A 644 33.75 6.45 2.03
C ASN A 644 34.17 5.96 0.64
N LEU A 645 33.70 4.78 0.22
CA LEU A 645 33.94 4.26 -1.13
C LEU A 645 33.27 5.11 -2.22
N ALA A 646 32.13 5.75 -1.90
CA ALA A 646 31.40 6.61 -2.82
C ALA A 646 32.06 7.99 -2.99
N ASP A 647 32.71 8.51 -1.94
CA ASP A 647 33.40 9.82 -1.98
C ASP A 647 34.65 9.83 -2.86
N ALA A 648 35.22 8.67 -3.13
CA ALA A 648 36.42 8.53 -3.95
C ALA A 648 36.10 8.29 -5.44
N ALA A 649 34.93 7.74 -5.77
CA ALA A 649 34.55 7.31 -7.11
C ALA A 649 34.49 8.47 -8.16
N PRO A 650 34.85 8.23 -9.44
CA PRO A 650 35.34 6.96 -10.01
C PRO A 650 36.81 6.67 -9.70
N ASP A 651 37.47 7.51 -8.90
CA ASP A 651 38.87 7.38 -8.52
C ASP A 651 39.05 6.77 -7.11
N GLY A 652 40.29 6.68 -6.64
CA GLY A 652 40.61 6.10 -5.33
C GLY A 652 40.30 4.60 -5.20
N PRO A 653 40.14 4.06 -3.97
CA PRO A 653 40.29 2.62 -3.72
C PRO A 653 39.36 1.71 -4.54
N LEU A 654 38.10 2.10 -4.76
CA LEU A 654 37.15 1.32 -5.57
C LEU A 654 37.47 1.39 -7.06
N GLY A 655 37.74 2.59 -7.58
CA GLY A 655 38.16 2.77 -8.97
C GLY A 655 39.47 2.03 -9.28
N ASP A 656 40.43 2.10 -8.36
CA ASP A 656 41.72 1.41 -8.46
C ASP A 656 41.55 -0.11 -8.39
N ALA A 657 40.68 -0.62 -7.51
CA ALA A 657 40.35 -2.04 -7.45
C ALA A 657 39.71 -2.56 -8.75
N LEU A 658 38.79 -1.80 -9.35
CA LEU A 658 38.15 -2.15 -10.62
C LEU A 658 39.18 -2.15 -11.76
N ARG A 659 40.05 -1.13 -11.83
CA ARG A 659 41.14 -1.08 -12.82
C ARG A 659 42.12 -2.24 -12.63
N ALA A 660 42.47 -2.57 -11.38
CA ALA A 660 43.33 -3.71 -11.07
C ALA A 660 42.69 -5.06 -11.44
N ALA A 661 41.36 -5.17 -11.34
CA ALA A 661 40.59 -6.33 -11.79
C ALA A 661 40.45 -6.43 -13.33
N GLY A 662 40.89 -5.40 -14.07
CA GLY A 662 40.91 -5.36 -15.52
C GLY A 662 39.83 -4.51 -16.17
N PHE A 663 39.02 -3.78 -15.39
CA PHE A 663 38.03 -2.85 -15.95
C PHE A 663 38.72 -1.57 -16.47
N ALA A 664 38.34 -1.17 -17.69
CA ALA A 664 38.62 0.11 -18.31
C ALA A 664 37.40 1.04 -18.24
N ASP A 665 37.59 2.32 -18.55
CA ASP A 665 36.52 3.33 -18.66
C ASP A 665 35.57 3.36 -17.45
N VAL A 666 36.14 3.34 -16.25
CA VAL A 666 35.43 3.45 -14.97
C VAL A 666 34.84 4.86 -14.84
N THR A 667 33.52 4.97 -14.80
CA THR A 667 32.77 6.23 -14.66
C THR A 667 31.82 6.17 -13.48
N ALA A 668 31.48 7.34 -12.93
CA ALA A 668 30.51 7.47 -11.84
C ALA A 668 29.45 8.50 -12.21
N GLU A 669 28.22 8.27 -11.75
CA GLU A 669 27.11 9.19 -11.86
C GLU A 669 26.44 9.40 -10.50
N GLU A 670 26.16 10.65 -10.17
CA GLU A 670 25.46 11.02 -8.94
C GLU A 670 23.99 11.33 -9.22
N TRP A 671 23.12 10.67 -8.48
CA TRP A 671 21.68 10.82 -8.60
C TRP A 671 21.11 11.32 -7.28
N THR A 672 20.18 12.27 -7.35
CA THR A 672 19.41 12.70 -6.18
C THR A 672 17.96 12.30 -6.36
N TYR A 673 17.40 11.63 -5.36
CA TYR A 673 15.98 11.29 -5.34
C TYR A 673 15.37 11.63 -3.99
N PRO A 674 14.10 12.07 -3.98
CA PRO A 674 13.38 12.26 -2.74
C PRO A 674 13.06 10.91 -2.12
N VAL A 675 13.46 10.72 -0.87
CA VAL A 675 12.98 9.63 -0.02
C VAL A 675 12.11 10.25 1.05
N CYS A 676 10.85 9.84 1.07
CA CYS A 676 9.92 10.25 2.09
C CYS A 676 9.83 9.12 3.12
N VAL A 677 10.49 9.31 4.26
CA VAL A 677 10.34 8.43 5.42
C VAL A 677 9.40 9.15 6.39
N ALA A 678 8.24 8.55 6.64
CA ALA A 678 7.24 9.09 7.54
C ALA A 678 7.69 8.91 9.01
N GLY A 679 7.50 9.94 9.82
CA GLY A 679 7.70 9.90 11.27
C GLY A 679 7.18 11.19 11.90
N ARG A 680 7.00 11.17 13.23
CA ARG A 680 6.39 12.28 13.98
C ARG A 680 7.20 13.58 13.88
N ASP A 681 8.50 13.44 13.84
CA ASP A 681 9.48 14.50 13.65
C ASP A 681 10.77 13.90 13.09
N PHE A 682 11.78 14.74 12.86
CA PHE A 682 13.06 14.31 12.34
C PHE A 682 13.74 13.25 13.21
N ALA A 683 13.63 13.32 14.55
CA ALA A 683 14.24 12.38 15.49
C ALA A 683 13.53 11.01 15.49
N ASP A 684 12.23 10.98 15.28
CA ASP A 684 11.44 9.73 15.13
C ASP A 684 11.74 9.05 13.79
N VAL A 685 11.79 9.80 12.68
CA VAL A 685 12.18 9.29 11.35
C VAL A 685 13.59 8.70 11.39
N ALA A 686 14.49 9.47 11.97
CA ALA A 686 15.87 9.15 12.25
C ALA A 686 16.05 7.84 13.02
N ALA A 687 15.43 7.73 14.19
CA ALA A 687 15.54 6.59 15.07
C ALA A 687 15.03 5.33 14.37
N ARG A 688 13.87 5.39 13.72
CA ARG A 688 13.31 4.25 12.98
C ARG A 688 14.19 3.82 11.82
N PHE A 689 14.75 4.77 11.06
CA PHE A 689 15.67 4.46 9.97
C PHE A 689 16.98 3.84 10.49
N ILE A 690 17.47 4.28 11.66
CA ILE A 690 18.68 3.76 12.31
C ILE A 690 18.45 2.42 13.02
N GLU A 691 17.27 2.17 13.54
CA GLU A 691 16.89 0.87 14.13
C GLU A 691 16.63 -0.17 13.06
N ALA A 692 15.98 0.23 11.96
CA ALA A 692 15.65 -0.66 10.85
C ALA A 692 16.85 -0.99 9.95
N THR A 693 17.94 -0.22 10.07
CA THR A 693 19.13 -0.47 9.25
C THR A 693 20.05 -1.51 9.90
N PRO A 694 20.66 -2.42 9.11
CA PRO A 694 21.70 -3.33 9.59
C PRO A 694 22.95 -2.60 10.14
N PHE A 695 23.06 -1.28 9.93
CA PHE A 695 24.15 -0.45 10.45
C PHE A 695 23.95 0.06 11.89
N HIS A 696 22.85 -0.27 12.57
CA HIS A 696 22.52 0.30 13.90
C HIS A 696 23.73 0.39 14.85
N GLY A 697 24.42 -0.74 15.07
CA GLY A 697 25.59 -0.79 15.96
C GLY A 697 26.82 0.00 15.46
N GLN A 698 27.01 0.13 14.15
CA GLN A 698 28.11 0.88 13.55
C GLN A 698 27.83 2.39 13.55
N ILE A 699 26.57 2.78 13.32
CA ILE A 699 26.10 4.16 13.41
C ILE A 699 26.26 4.68 14.84
N LEU A 700 25.99 3.86 15.85
CA LEU A 700 26.23 4.24 17.26
C LEU A 700 27.72 4.48 17.57
N GLY A 701 28.64 3.83 16.86
CA GLY A 701 30.09 3.99 17.04
C GLY A 701 30.76 5.01 16.10
N TRP A 702 30.05 5.61 15.14
CA TRP A 702 30.66 6.43 14.09
C TRP A 702 31.14 7.83 14.59
N SER A 703 32.09 8.53 13.93
CA SER A 703 32.60 9.85 14.43
C SER A 703 32.71 10.98 13.40
N GLY A 704 32.26 10.77 12.15
CA GLY A 704 32.40 11.76 11.09
C GLY A 704 31.34 12.86 11.06
N GLN A 705 31.76 14.08 10.71
CA GLN A 705 30.87 15.16 10.23
C GLN A 705 30.74 15.05 8.71
N GLY A 706 29.56 14.65 8.22
CA GLY A 706 29.23 14.71 6.80
C GLY A 706 28.71 16.10 6.42
N SER A 707 29.30 16.75 5.42
CA SER A 707 28.81 18.02 4.87
C SER A 707 27.72 17.77 3.82
N GLY A 708 26.47 17.68 4.26
CA GLY A 708 25.29 17.61 3.39
C GLY A 708 24.13 18.42 3.95
N ASN A 709 23.43 19.16 3.09
CA ASN A 709 22.21 19.87 3.50
C ASN A 709 21.05 18.88 3.58
N PHE A 710 20.60 18.57 4.80
CA PHE A 710 19.29 17.95 5.03
C PHE A 710 18.31 19.07 5.42
N SER A 711 17.44 19.48 4.51
CA SER A 711 16.49 20.57 4.78
C SER A 711 15.30 20.06 5.60
N HIS A 712 15.04 20.70 6.75
CA HIS A 712 13.80 20.52 7.51
C HIS A 712 12.64 21.23 6.79
N GLY A 713 11.78 20.44 6.15
CA GLY A 713 10.42 20.80 5.77
C GLY A 713 9.52 19.62 6.11
N GLN A 714 8.23 19.86 6.36
CA GLN A 714 7.25 18.80 6.72
C GLN A 714 7.02 17.76 5.60
N ASP A 715 7.71 17.87 4.47
CA ASP A 715 7.58 17.02 3.28
C ASP A 715 8.97 16.60 2.77
N CYS A 716 9.25 15.29 2.79
CA CYS A 716 10.32 14.54 2.09
C CYS A 716 11.80 15.00 2.22
N GLY A 717 12.68 14.05 2.58
CA GLY A 717 14.14 14.23 2.50
C GLY A 717 14.69 13.87 1.11
N SER A 718 15.90 14.33 0.77
CA SER A 718 16.57 13.91 -0.47
C SER A 718 17.82 13.09 -0.16
N PHE A 719 17.96 11.94 -0.82
CA PHE A 719 19.14 11.10 -0.74
C PHE A 719 19.90 11.16 -2.05
N ARG A 720 21.23 11.27 -1.94
CA ARG A 720 22.17 11.21 -3.06
C ARG A 720 22.72 9.80 -3.14
N ILE A 721 22.52 9.11 -4.26
CA ILE A 721 23.14 7.80 -4.53
C ILE A 721 24.18 7.96 -5.63
N PHE A 722 25.27 7.21 -5.49
CA PHE A 722 26.32 7.12 -6.49
C PHE A 722 26.18 5.78 -7.21
N ALA A 723 26.05 5.85 -8.53
CA ALA A 723 26.13 4.71 -9.42
C ALA A 723 27.52 4.69 -10.06
N LEU A 724 28.22 3.56 -10.00
CA LEU A 724 29.50 3.38 -10.68
C LEU A 724 29.34 2.39 -11.83
N GLU A 725 29.78 2.79 -13.02
CA GLU A 725 29.72 2.00 -14.25
C GLU A 725 31.13 1.69 -14.78
N THR A 726 31.40 0.45 -15.19
CA THR A 726 32.76 0.00 -15.54
C THR A 726 32.82 -1.01 -16.69
N PHE A 727 33.69 -0.79 -17.69
CA PHE A 727 33.78 -1.68 -18.86
C PHE A 727 34.94 -2.67 -18.76
N LEU A 728 34.70 -3.96 -18.91
CA LEU A 728 35.80 -4.94 -18.97
C LEU A 728 36.32 -5.09 -20.40
N MET A 729 37.45 -4.46 -20.74
CA MET A 729 38.08 -4.64 -22.06
C MET A 729 39.00 -5.88 -22.05
N GLY A 730 38.63 -6.88 -22.85
CA GLY A 730 39.47 -8.00 -23.31
C GLY A 730 40.54 -8.53 -22.36
N LYS A 731 40.22 -9.56 -21.57
CA LYS A 731 41.24 -10.36 -20.85
C LYS A 731 42.13 -11.08 -21.86
N ILE A 732 43.34 -10.57 -22.11
CA ILE A 732 44.36 -11.35 -22.83
C ILE A 732 44.87 -12.42 -21.86
N ALA A 733 44.60 -13.70 -22.16
CA ALA A 733 45.19 -14.81 -21.42
C ALA A 733 46.72 -14.86 -21.64
N PRO A 734 47.54 -15.17 -20.63
CA PRO A 734 48.97 -15.32 -20.82
C PRO A 734 49.29 -16.72 -21.36
N THR A 735 49.80 -16.82 -22.57
CA THR A 735 50.58 -18.00 -22.98
C THR A 735 52.03 -17.60 -23.22
N SER A 736 52.86 -17.97 -22.25
CA SER A 736 54.30 -18.09 -22.39
C SER A 736 54.65 -19.18 -23.40
N THR A 737 55.33 -18.82 -24.49
CA THR A 737 56.44 -19.60 -25.06
C THR A 737 57.29 -18.66 -25.91
N ALA A 738 58.59 -18.62 -25.60
CA ALA A 738 59.61 -17.88 -26.34
C ALA A 738 59.86 -18.44 -27.74
N HIS A 739 60.00 -17.56 -28.75
CA HIS A 739 61.17 -17.43 -29.66
C HIS A 739 60.88 -16.42 -30.81
N PRO A 740 61.90 -15.90 -31.53
CA PRO A 740 61.99 -14.49 -31.90
C PRO A 740 61.82 -14.23 -33.41
N ALA A 741 61.67 -12.92 -33.71
CA ALA A 741 61.82 -12.29 -35.01
C ALA A 741 60.77 -12.62 -36.08
N VAL A 742 59.94 -11.61 -36.41
CA VAL A 742 59.91 -11.00 -37.75
C VAL A 742 59.47 -9.54 -37.58
N ALA A 743 60.27 -8.63 -38.13
CA ALA A 743 59.97 -7.22 -38.31
C ALA A 743 59.05 -7.00 -39.52
N GLY A 744 58.23 -5.95 -39.51
CA GLY A 744 57.63 -5.38 -40.72
C GLY A 744 56.21 -4.86 -40.53
N ASP A 745 56.09 -3.54 -40.56
CA ASP A 745 54.98 -2.68 -41.02
C ASP A 745 53.53 -3.16 -40.90
N LEU A 746 52.69 -2.34 -40.25
CA LEU A 746 51.77 -1.47 -41.01
C LEU A 746 51.13 -0.44 -40.08
N ALA A 747 51.64 0.79 -40.16
CA ALA A 747 50.83 1.98 -39.93
C ALA A 747 50.08 2.28 -41.24
N GLU A 748 48.84 1.82 -41.34
CA GLU A 748 47.82 2.31 -42.30
C GLU A 748 46.50 1.56 -42.07
N PHE A 749 45.67 2.07 -41.15
CA PHE A 749 44.23 2.30 -41.31
C PHE A 749 43.66 2.78 -39.96
N LEU A 750 43.23 4.04 -39.97
CA LEU A 750 42.14 4.65 -39.20
C LEU A 750 41.67 3.95 -37.91
#